data_AF-A0A7C3BTJ2-F1
#
_entry.id   AF-A0A7C3BTJ2-F1
#
_cell.length_a   1.000
_cell.length_b   1.000
_cell.length_c   1.000
_cell.angle_alpha   90.00
_cell.angle_beta   90.00
_cell.angle_gamma   90.00
#
_symmetry.space_group_name_H-M   'P 1'
#
loop_
_entity.id
_entity.type
_entity.pdbx_description
1 polymer ?
#
loop_
_entity_poly.entity_id
_entity_poly.type
_entity_poly.pdbx_seq_one_letter_code
_entity_poly.pdbx_strand_id
1 'polypeptide(L)'
;MARRAISLRWRLALALGLLPLLILLPVSWFVGRQYQQQYRDIRLSKGEIITAQLSKTLRRVTPYISSVRDLPELSTYLRESIQDQSEMAFAALTLKNGMVLYHSLPGKQNIMMPEMANLGKISPLKREVVPYGEVFLVFEEVPLVGEDSLYIVLGETVAVVEPPALMWGPLLISAALMGLLIGSLLIFMQRLVLRQVHDLAEGAAIIGAGDFEYEIPVWSNDELGFLAHTFNEMAARLHDLVGTLEQQVAERTVALQKRGHQLEAVALVSKEAATVRDVLRLLERTVKAIATQFNYYHVGIFLLDDEQEWAVLRAVSSEGGQRMLARNHRLRVGQQGIVGRVSATGQPRIALDVGGDAVWFNTPELPATHSEMALPLIDLDEQVVGVLDVQSAKQGAFAGEDIETLQLLADQISIALQNVRLLEQTRFALAELETMQRDQSRQGWARVADRIRPQAYEYDRVGVQPVLPLPTAPALLGGTGVRQVMLGANNPYLISPLQYRGETIAMLSLSDPERNWTAEEITLISSISDQVAIALENARLFEEAQRTARSQELLNQVLQAASSMSNAEIALREIAALLARGLNMSVGIFTFLSPDARRIQPQALMLPSGENLLATAGIISLPRDLQIFFQGLSRPEMGKVLPIFEQLNLAQNYDLGRVLYVAIRTATKKVGFIALIQRAEDILLDPETRELAQALANQIAVVVENLNLLTETERRSTELQELYELSLRFGDVVEVKETQELLVERAVEVLAGEAGAFAHYQEGHLVLSSVQGLTSPAAFEGREIKPGEGLVGYVFVQGKSLRIDDYQSWEQKDEWLPESEIGSALAVPLGSKEQLLGVLLVFRSPNQALFDSEAVRLAELLAAQAVVALENARLFHEARIRAEELGDLNELARALTSQLHVQAVLETTYQGAARLLDVTNFYVAFYDEEVEELSFPLWVEDGEPVTWPARPMQPDGLIERIIHQKQPLLIREHVVEWLHQNLRSVGIGRVALSWLGVPLMIGERVLGVIAVQSYTTPRVYDEHARDLLVSIASQTAIAIQSARLFEQAQRRARHERQIYEITSRLRRSPDMTTILQTAADELGQALGADRVLVRLRGGGIGAAAPEQKAAESEEARAARLKRSRES
;
A
#
# COMPACT_ATOMS: atom_id res chain seq x y z
N MET A 1 22.48 -20.25 -33.40
CA MET A 1 23.36 -19.14 -33.81
C MET A 1 24.50 -19.69 -34.66
N ALA A 2 24.63 -19.28 -35.92
CA ALA A 2 25.66 -19.80 -36.83
C ALA A 2 26.56 -18.68 -37.36
N ARG A 3 27.88 -18.93 -37.42
CA ARG A 3 28.91 -18.12 -38.09
C ARG A 3 29.00 -16.62 -37.72
N ARG A 4 29.89 -16.27 -36.79
CA ARG A 4 30.72 -15.05 -36.92
C ARG A 4 32.18 -15.38 -36.62
N ALA A 5 32.95 -15.66 -37.65
CA ALA A 5 34.40 -15.75 -37.54
C ALA A 5 34.98 -14.34 -37.34
N ILE A 6 36.01 -14.22 -36.48
CA ILE A 6 36.86 -13.03 -36.36
C ILE A 6 37.13 -12.49 -37.77
N SER A 7 36.77 -11.23 -38.03
CA SER A 7 36.75 -10.69 -39.40
C SER A 7 38.11 -10.83 -40.07
N LEU A 8 38.13 -11.03 -41.39
CA LEU A 8 39.36 -11.29 -42.14
C LEU A 8 40.42 -10.20 -41.91
N ARG A 9 39.98 -8.97 -41.62
CA ARG A 9 40.82 -7.81 -41.25
C ARG A 9 41.56 -8.02 -39.91
N TRP A 10 40.89 -8.49 -38.86
CA TRP A 10 41.51 -8.77 -37.58
C TRP A 10 42.50 -9.95 -37.65
N ARG A 11 42.17 -10.99 -38.44
CA ARG A 11 43.11 -12.09 -38.70
C ARG A 11 44.35 -11.63 -39.47
N LEU A 12 44.19 -10.75 -40.46
CA LEU A 12 45.30 -10.10 -41.17
C LEU A 12 46.15 -9.22 -40.25
N ALA A 13 45.54 -8.41 -39.38
CA ALA A 13 46.25 -7.55 -38.45
C ALA A 13 47.10 -8.34 -37.44
N LEU A 14 46.54 -9.41 -36.85
CA LEU A 14 47.28 -10.31 -35.96
C LEU A 14 48.42 -11.06 -36.70
N ALA A 15 48.16 -11.56 -37.91
CA ALA A 15 49.18 -12.26 -38.70
C ALA A 15 50.35 -11.33 -39.09
N LEU A 16 50.06 -10.10 -39.54
CA LEU A 16 51.08 -9.09 -39.88
C LEU A 16 51.86 -8.60 -38.65
N GLY A 17 51.25 -8.55 -37.46
CA GLY A 17 51.92 -8.18 -36.21
C GLY A 17 52.86 -9.27 -35.67
N LEU A 18 52.51 -10.56 -35.83
CA LEU A 18 53.29 -11.68 -35.30
C LEU A 18 54.42 -12.18 -36.21
N LEU A 19 54.27 -12.06 -37.54
CA LEU A 19 55.27 -12.52 -38.51
C LEU A 19 56.70 -11.97 -38.29
N PRO A 20 56.91 -10.66 -38.01
CA PRO A 20 58.23 -10.09 -37.81
C PRO A 20 58.90 -10.61 -36.52
N LEU A 21 58.12 -10.80 -35.46
CA LEU A 21 58.61 -11.30 -34.17
C LEU A 21 59.15 -12.74 -34.31
N LEU A 22 58.40 -13.58 -35.02
CA LEU A 22 58.76 -14.97 -35.31
C LEU A 22 60.04 -15.11 -36.16
N ILE A 23 60.37 -14.11 -36.99
CA ILE A 23 61.58 -14.13 -37.83
C ILE A 23 62.79 -13.54 -37.09
N LEU A 24 62.62 -12.45 -36.34
CA LEU A 24 63.73 -11.72 -35.71
C LEU A 24 64.25 -12.36 -34.42
N LEU A 25 63.39 -12.98 -33.60
CA LEU A 25 63.83 -13.64 -32.35
C LEU A 25 64.82 -14.80 -32.59
N PRO A 26 64.57 -15.74 -33.52
CA PRO A 26 65.53 -16.80 -33.84
C PRO A 26 66.86 -16.27 -34.37
N VAL A 27 66.84 -15.24 -35.22
CA VAL A 27 68.05 -14.63 -35.79
C VAL A 27 68.88 -13.94 -34.70
N SER A 28 68.24 -13.13 -33.84
CA SER A 28 68.94 -12.45 -32.75
C SER A 28 69.52 -13.45 -31.73
N TRP A 29 68.82 -14.54 -31.46
CA TRP A 29 69.32 -15.63 -30.60
C TRP A 29 70.49 -16.38 -31.25
N PHE A 30 70.40 -16.71 -32.54
CA PHE A 30 71.46 -17.39 -33.29
C PHE A 30 72.76 -16.56 -33.34
N VAL A 31 72.66 -15.26 -33.64
CA VAL A 31 73.81 -14.34 -33.65
C VAL A 31 74.44 -14.21 -32.26
N GLY A 32 73.62 -14.04 -31.20
CA GLY A 32 74.12 -14.00 -29.83
C GLY A 32 74.85 -15.28 -29.40
N ARG A 33 74.34 -16.45 -29.82
CA ARG A 33 74.93 -17.76 -29.50
C ARG A 33 76.24 -18.02 -30.25
N GLN A 34 76.31 -17.66 -31.54
CA GLN A 34 77.56 -17.69 -32.32
C GLN A 34 78.64 -16.79 -31.70
N TYR A 35 78.28 -15.58 -31.25
CA TYR A 35 79.23 -14.65 -30.67
C TYR A 35 79.76 -15.12 -29.30
N GLN A 36 78.91 -15.71 -28.45
CA GLN A 36 79.37 -16.35 -27.19
C GLN A 36 80.34 -17.52 -27.43
N GLN A 37 80.23 -18.25 -28.55
CA GLN A 37 81.22 -19.27 -28.91
C GLN A 37 82.54 -18.63 -29.37
N GLN A 38 82.50 -17.66 -30.30
CA GLN A 38 83.73 -17.01 -30.79
C GLN A 38 84.49 -16.24 -29.71
N TYR A 39 83.81 -15.62 -28.74
CA TYR A 39 84.47 -14.90 -27.65
C TYR A 39 85.20 -15.83 -26.65
N ARG A 40 84.83 -17.11 -26.61
CA ARG A 40 85.45 -18.11 -25.73
C ARG A 40 86.73 -18.72 -26.33
N ASP A 41 86.81 -18.80 -27.65
CA ASP A 41 87.90 -19.47 -28.38
C ASP A 41 89.08 -18.55 -28.75
N ILE A 42 89.00 -17.23 -28.51
CA ILE A 42 89.94 -16.25 -29.09
C ILE A 42 91.00 -15.69 -28.10
N ARG A 43 90.89 -15.84 -26.77
CA ARG A 43 91.83 -15.13 -25.85
C ARG A 43 92.27 -15.80 -24.53
N LEU A 44 92.40 -17.13 -24.51
CA LEU A 44 93.19 -17.87 -23.50
C LEU A 44 93.92 -19.02 -24.20
N SER A 45 95.13 -18.79 -24.70
CA SER A 45 95.91 -19.90 -25.28
C SER A 45 97.43 -19.71 -25.35
N LYS A 46 97.98 -18.50 -25.59
CA LYS A 46 99.45 -18.37 -25.79
C LYS A 46 100.27 -18.69 -24.55
N GLY A 47 99.99 -18.07 -23.40
CA GLY A 47 100.66 -18.40 -22.14
C GLY A 47 100.50 -19.86 -21.77
N GLU A 48 99.28 -20.40 -21.86
CA GLU A 48 98.96 -21.80 -21.54
C GLU A 48 99.65 -22.80 -22.48
N ILE A 49 99.73 -22.51 -23.79
CA ILE A 49 100.45 -23.34 -24.77
C ILE A 49 101.95 -23.32 -24.46
N ILE A 50 102.52 -22.16 -24.13
CA ILE A 50 103.96 -22.04 -23.82
C ILE A 50 104.28 -22.81 -22.52
N THR A 51 103.53 -22.62 -21.43
CA THR A 51 103.75 -23.37 -20.19
C THR A 51 103.54 -24.87 -20.39
N ALA A 52 102.45 -25.29 -21.06
CA ALA A 52 102.17 -26.70 -21.35
C ALA A 52 103.25 -27.38 -22.21
N GLN A 53 103.73 -26.70 -23.25
CA GLN A 53 104.75 -27.25 -24.15
C GLN A 53 106.12 -27.32 -23.47
N LEU A 54 106.48 -26.30 -22.65
CA LEU A 54 107.73 -26.31 -21.90
C LEU A 54 107.72 -27.34 -20.76
N SER A 55 106.63 -27.42 -20.00
CA SER A 55 106.37 -28.45 -18.98
C SER A 55 106.49 -29.86 -19.56
N LYS A 56 105.80 -30.13 -20.67
CA LYS A 56 105.84 -31.42 -21.36
C LYS A 56 107.24 -31.78 -21.88
N THR A 57 108.08 -30.79 -22.16
CA THR A 57 109.49 -30.97 -22.54
C THR A 57 110.34 -31.26 -21.30
N LEU A 58 110.24 -30.42 -20.26
CA LEU A 58 110.95 -30.57 -18.99
C LEU A 58 110.68 -31.94 -18.34
N ARG A 59 109.41 -32.35 -18.23
CA ARG A 59 108.99 -33.67 -17.67
C ARG A 59 109.66 -34.88 -18.33
N ARG A 60 110.17 -34.77 -19.57
CA ARG A 60 110.92 -35.86 -20.24
C ARG A 60 112.39 -35.93 -19.82
N VAL A 61 112.98 -34.80 -19.41
CA VAL A 61 114.40 -34.69 -19.05
C VAL A 61 114.60 -34.76 -17.52
N THR A 62 113.56 -34.43 -16.74
CA THR A 62 113.56 -34.45 -15.27
C THR A 62 114.26 -35.65 -14.60
N PRO A 63 114.13 -36.92 -15.08
CA PRO A 63 114.79 -38.06 -14.44
C PRO A 63 116.33 -38.03 -14.48
N TYR A 64 116.93 -37.16 -15.30
CA TYR A 64 118.38 -37.10 -15.57
C TYR A 64 119.05 -35.81 -15.03
N ILE A 65 118.31 -34.98 -14.30
CA ILE A 65 118.78 -33.69 -13.78
C ILE A 65 118.66 -33.70 -12.26
N SER A 66 119.79 -33.63 -11.55
CA SER A 66 119.85 -33.61 -10.09
C SER A 66 119.95 -32.19 -9.50
N SER A 67 120.26 -31.18 -10.30
CA SER A 67 120.19 -29.76 -9.89
C SER A 67 119.79 -28.84 -11.04
N VAL A 68 119.03 -27.78 -10.74
CA VAL A 68 118.62 -26.77 -11.75
C VAL A 68 119.81 -25.98 -12.32
N ARG A 69 121.01 -26.09 -11.74
CA ARG A 69 122.24 -25.53 -12.29
C ARG A 69 122.75 -26.24 -13.56
N ASP A 70 122.26 -27.44 -13.86
CA ASP A 70 122.73 -28.27 -14.98
C ASP A 70 122.01 -27.96 -16.32
N LEU A 71 121.09 -26.99 -16.35
CA LEU A 71 120.35 -26.55 -17.55
C LEU A 71 120.53 -25.05 -17.88
N PRO A 72 121.73 -24.59 -18.27
CA PRO A 72 121.95 -23.18 -18.63
C PRO A 72 121.11 -22.73 -19.84
N GLU A 73 120.92 -23.58 -20.86
CA GLU A 73 120.21 -23.24 -22.10
C GLU A 73 118.71 -22.93 -21.91
N LEU A 74 118.07 -23.56 -20.93
CA LEU A 74 116.64 -23.35 -20.63
C LEU A 74 116.33 -21.89 -20.25
N SER A 75 117.28 -21.24 -19.56
CA SER A 75 117.16 -19.85 -19.15
C SER A 75 117.15 -18.89 -20.36
N THR A 76 117.93 -19.21 -21.40
CA THR A 76 117.96 -18.49 -22.67
C THR A 76 116.66 -18.69 -23.43
N TYR A 77 116.20 -19.94 -23.58
CA TYR A 77 114.95 -20.26 -24.28
C TYR A 77 113.73 -19.55 -23.65
N LEU A 78 113.64 -19.53 -22.32
CA LEU A 78 112.57 -18.82 -21.60
C LEU A 78 112.60 -17.32 -21.82
N ARG A 79 113.78 -16.72 -22.03
CA ARG A 79 113.91 -15.29 -22.35
C ARG A 79 113.45 -15.02 -23.77
N GLU A 80 114.00 -15.74 -24.75
CA GLU A 80 113.66 -15.59 -26.16
C GLU A 80 112.16 -15.82 -26.43
N SER A 81 111.53 -16.79 -25.74
CA SER A 81 110.10 -17.10 -25.89
C SER A 81 109.15 -15.94 -25.56
N ILE A 82 109.58 -14.98 -24.74
CA ILE A 82 108.78 -13.80 -24.35
C ILE A 82 109.34 -12.47 -24.88
N GLN A 83 110.56 -12.45 -25.44
CA GLN A 83 111.32 -11.22 -25.67
C GLN A 83 110.63 -10.24 -26.64
N ASP A 84 109.88 -10.75 -27.61
CA ASP A 84 109.10 -9.96 -28.59
C ASP A 84 107.58 -9.98 -28.33
N GLN A 85 107.13 -10.45 -27.15
CA GLN A 85 105.71 -10.54 -26.80
C GLN A 85 105.29 -9.44 -25.82
N SER A 86 104.74 -8.34 -26.35
CA SER A 86 104.27 -7.18 -25.56
C SER A 86 103.14 -7.48 -24.57
N GLU A 87 102.55 -8.68 -24.63
CA GLU A 87 101.48 -9.15 -23.75
C GLU A 87 102.04 -9.81 -22.46
N MET A 88 103.36 -10.08 -22.39
CA MET A 88 104.07 -10.75 -21.30
C MET A 88 104.94 -9.77 -20.50
N ALA A 89 104.76 -9.70 -19.18
CA ALA A 89 105.67 -8.98 -18.28
C ALA A 89 106.96 -9.74 -17.99
N PHE A 90 106.87 -11.05 -17.72
CA PHE A 90 108.04 -11.85 -17.33
C PHE A 90 107.87 -13.35 -17.47
N ALA A 91 108.99 -14.06 -17.39
CA ALA A 91 109.09 -15.50 -17.22
C ALA A 91 110.01 -15.83 -16.03
N ALA A 92 109.62 -16.79 -15.20
CA ALA A 92 110.38 -17.24 -14.04
C ALA A 92 110.28 -18.76 -13.83
N LEU A 93 111.31 -19.31 -13.16
CA LEU A 93 111.33 -20.67 -12.62
C LEU A 93 111.45 -20.57 -11.11
N THR A 94 110.45 -21.05 -10.38
CA THR A 94 110.38 -20.92 -8.90
C THR A 94 110.16 -22.27 -8.24
N LEU A 95 110.72 -22.46 -7.05
CA LEU A 95 110.32 -23.57 -6.18
C LEU A 95 109.01 -23.23 -5.48
N LYS A 96 108.30 -24.27 -5.01
CA LYS A 96 107.02 -24.15 -4.31
C LYS A 96 107.01 -23.15 -3.14
N ASN A 97 108.15 -22.95 -2.47
CA ASN A 97 108.33 -22.00 -1.39
C ASN A 97 108.48 -20.52 -1.83
N GLY A 98 108.54 -20.23 -3.13
CA GLY A 98 108.74 -18.90 -3.71
C GLY A 98 110.20 -18.54 -4.03
N MET A 99 111.17 -19.44 -3.80
CA MET A 99 112.56 -19.18 -4.18
C MET A 99 112.72 -19.20 -5.71
N VAL A 100 113.20 -18.09 -6.27
CA VAL A 100 113.36 -17.90 -7.71
C VAL A 100 114.71 -18.43 -8.18
N LEU A 101 114.68 -19.53 -8.92
CA LEU A 101 115.87 -20.18 -9.48
C LEU A 101 116.31 -19.55 -10.81
N TYR A 102 115.38 -18.97 -11.57
CA TYR A 102 115.64 -18.12 -12.73
C TYR A 102 114.52 -17.10 -12.91
N HIS A 103 114.88 -15.92 -13.43
CA HIS A 103 113.94 -14.89 -13.86
C HIS A 103 114.48 -14.22 -15.13
N SER A 104 113.60 -13.87 -16.06
CA SER A 104 113.92 -13.10 -17.26
C SER A 104 114.62 -11.75 -17.00
N LEU A 105 114.46 -11.17 -15.80
CA LEU A 105 115.01 -9.85 -15.44
C LEU A 105 116.31 -10.01 -14.63
N PRO A 106 117.45 -9.40 -15.07
CA PRO A 106 118.73 -9.56 -14.39
C PRO A 106 118.71 -9.14 -12.92
N GLY A 107 119.42 -9.89 -12.07
CA GLY A 107 119.55 -9.59 -10.63
C GLY A 107 118.40 -10.08 -9.75
N LYS A 108 117.38 -10.76 -10.29
CA LYS A 108 116.27 -11.38 -9.53
C LYS A 108 116.43 -12.89 -9.27
N GLN A 109 117.64 -13.42 -9.43
CA GLN A 109 117.96 -14.85 -9.26
C GLN A 109 118.46 -15.16 -7.84
N ASN A 110 118.08 -16.32 -7.28
CA ASN A 110 118.33 -16.72 -5.89
C ASN A 110 117.72 -15.76 -4.84
N ILE A 111 116.64 -15.06 -5.20
CA ILE A 111 115.85 -14.22 -4.28
C ILE A 111 114.53 -14.94 -3.99
N MET A 112 114.00 -14.77 -2.78
CA MET A 112 112.69 -15.28 -2.39
C MET A 112 111.60 -14.27 -2.79
N MET A 113 110.66 -14.67 -3.65
CA MET A 113 109.51 -13.87 -4.07
C MET A 113 108.21 -14.55 -3.59
N PRO A 114 107.66 -14.16 -2.41
CA PRO A 114 106.48 -14.80 -1.83
C PRO A 114 105.23 -14.73 -2.72
N GLU A 115 105.19 -13.76 -3.64
CA GLU A 115 104.13 -13.61 -4.63
C GLU A 115 104.07 -14.80 -5.61
N MET A 116 105.17 -15.57 -5.73
CA MET A 116 105.28 -16.79 -6.54
C MET A 116 105.36 -18.08 -5.69
N ALA A 117 105.10 -17.99 -4.38
CA ALA A 117 105.00 -19.15 -3.49
C ALA A 117 103.58 -19.75 -3.50
N ASN A 118 103.49 -21.09 -3.33
CA ASN A 118 102.23 -21.84 -3.20
C ASN A 118 101.17 -21.50 -4.28
N LEU A 119 101.59 -21.45 -5.55
CA LEU A 119 100.71 -21.08 -6.68
C LEU A 119 99.51 -22.02 -6.88
N GLY A 120 99.59 -23.28 -6.42
CA GLY A 120 98.46 -24.20 -6.40
C GLY A 120 98.20 -24.85 -7.76
N LYS A 121 96.92 -25.09 -8.11
CA LYS A 121 96.52 -25.85 -9.31
C LYS A 121 95.64 -25.10 -10.31
N ILE A 122 95.21 -23.87 -10.01
CA ILE A 122 94.26 -23.12 -10.84
C ILE A 122 95.00 -21.97 -11.51
N SER A 123 95.04 -21.98 -12.84
CA SER A 123 95.70 -20.99 -13.69
C SER A 123 94.73 -20.55 -14.80
N PRO A 124 94.76 -19.29 -15.28
CA PRO A 124 95.57 -18.18 -14.78
C PRO A 124 95.10 -17.64 -13.42
N LEU A 125 96.03 -17.09 -12.63
CA LEU A 125 95.77 -16.47 -11.33
C LEU A 125 96.17 -14.99 -11.35
N LYS A 126 95.23 -14.07 -11.12
CA LYS A 126 95.55 -12.64 -10.97
C LYS A 126 96.31 -12.40 -9.67
N ARG A 127 97.50 -11.81 -9.73
CA ARG A 127 98.28 -11.35 -8.56
C ARG A 127 99.01 -10.05 -8.87
N GLU A 128 99.19 -9.24 -7.83
CA GLU A 128 100.15 -8.15 -7.85
C GLU A 128 101.56 -8.72 -7.59
N VAL A 129 102.49 -8.47 -8.50
CA VAL A 129 103.88 -8.94 -8.42
C VAL A 129 104.82 -7.77 -8.60
N VAL A 130 105.65 -7.47 -7.60
CA VAL A 130 106.54 -6.30 -7.63
C VAL A 130 107.80 -6.58 -8.48
N PRO A 131 108.17 -5.74 -9.48
CA PRO A 131 107.66 -4.40 -9.78
C PRO A 131 106.65 -4.31 -10.95
N TYR A 132 106.07 -5.42 -11.40
CA TYR A 132 105.21 -5.51 -12.59
C TYR A 132 103.76 -5.06 -12.36
N GLY A 133 103.31 -4.94 -11.11
CA GLY A 133 101.92 -4.57 -10.77
C GLY A 133 100.96 -5.75 -10.86
N GLU A 134 99.67 -5.48 -11.07
CA GLU A 134 98.68 -6.54 -11.30
C GLU A 134 98.92 -7.25 -12.64
N VAL A 135 99.29 -8.53 -12.57
CA VAL A 135 99.49 -9.42 -13.71
C VAL A 135 98.64 -10.67 -13.57
N PHE A 136 98.35 -11.33 -14.68
CA PHE A 136 97.77 -12.67 -14.67
C PHE A 136 98.90 -13.70 -14.75
N LEU A 137 99.06 -14.50 -13.70
CA LEU A 137 100.06 -15.55 -13.61
C LEU A 137 99.54 -16.82 -14.27
N VAL A 138 100.09 -17.16 -15.44
CA VAL A 138 99.96 -18.47 -16.06
C VAL A 138 101.10 -19.35 -15.57
N PHE A 139 100.81 -20.52 -15.01
CA PHE A 139 101.85 -21.37 -14.43
C PHE A 139 101.53 -22.86 -14.49
N GLU A 140 102.57 -23.70 -14.45
CA GLU A 140 102.43 -25.15 -14.38
C GLU A 140 103.50 -25.80 -13.47
N GLU A 141 103.08 -26.79 -12.68
CA GLU A 141 103.92 -27.53 -11.73
C GLU A 141 104.60 -28.75 -12.38
N VAL A 142 105.93 -28.81 -12.28
CA VAL A 142 106.80 -29.91 -12.72
C VAL A 142 107.48 -30.51 -11.47
N PRO A 143 107.19 -31.78 -11.11
CA PRO A 143 107.78 -32.42 -9.92
C PRO A 143 109.25 -32.78 -10.17
N LEU A 144 110.14 -32.61 -9.17
CA LEU A 144 111.54 -33.06 -9.22
C LEU A 144 111.74 -34.34 -8.39
N VAL A 145 112.84 -35.06 -8.63
CA VAL A 145 113.19 -36.29 -7.90
C VAL A 145 113.89 -35.93 -6.58
N GLY A 146 113.11 -35.68 -5.54
CA GLY A 146 113.62 -35.32 -4.21
C GLY A 146 112.77 -34.26 -3.49
N GLU A 147 111.51 -34.61 -3.22
CA GLU A 147 110.47 -33.88 -2.45
C GLU A 147 110.08 -32.43 -2.85
N ASP A 148 110.92 -31.65 -3.52
CA ASP A 148 110.55 -30.29 -3.99
C ASP A 148 109.95 -30.28 -5.41
N SER A 149 109.06 -29.32 -5.68
CA SER A 149 108.41 -29.13 -7.00
C SER A 149 108.72 -27.75 -7.60
N LEU A 150 108.93 -27.74 -8.92
CA LEU A 150 109.34 -26.58 -9.71
C LEU A 150 108.13 -26.03 -10.50
N TYR A 151 107.91 -24.72 -10.42
CA TYR A 151 106.87 -24.03 -11.17
C TYR A 151 107.50 -23.24 -12.32
N ILE A 152 106.93 -23.39 -13.51
CA ILE A 152 107.17 -22.51 -14.66
C ILE A 152 106.11 -21.43 -14.59
N VAL A 153 106.49 -20.15 -14.51
CA VAL A 153 105.57 -19.02 -14.29
C VAL A 153 105.77 -17.96 -15.37
N LEU A 154 104.70 -17.59 -16.06
CA LEU A 154 104.61 -16.45 -16.96
C LEU A 154 103.64 -15.42 -16.37
N GLY A 155 103.99 -14.14 -16.40
CA GLY A 155 103.08 -13.04 -16.05
C GLY A 155 102.60 -12.31 -17.30
N GLU A 156 101.28 -12.23 -17.53
CA GLU A 156 100.65 -11.50 -18.64
C GLU A 156 100.04 -10.16 -18.16
N THR A 157 100.08 -9.12 -19.01
CA THR A 157 99.75 -7.71 -18.67
C THR A 157 98.51 -7.12 -19.35
N VAL A 158 97.92 -7.82 -20.32
CA VAL A 158 96.88 -7.23 -21.17
C VAL A 158 95.52 -7.19 -20.47
N ALA A 159 94.96 -5.99 -20.32
CA ALA A 159 93.61 -5.78 -19.82
C ALA A 159 92.53 -6.33 -20.78
N VAL A 160 91.41 -6.76 -20.21
CA VAL A 160 90.22 -7.14 -20.98
C VAL A 160 89.72 -5.93 -21.76
N VAL A 161 89.79 -5.99 -23.08
CA VAL A 161 89.30 -4.94 -23.98
C VAL A 161 87.79 -5.05 -24.08
N GLU A 162 87.07 -3.96 -23.77
CA GLU A 162 85.63 -3.86 -24.01
C GLU A 162 85.32 -3.83 -25.53
N PRO A 163 84.22 -4.47 -25.98
CA PRO A 163 83.93 -4.62 -27.40
C PRO A 163 83.70 -3.29 -28.16
N PRO A 164 84.15 -3.18 -29.43
CA PRO A 164 84.10 -1.92 -30.18
C PRO A 164 82.71 -1.55 -30.71
N ALA A 165 82.46 -0.24 -30.81
CA ALA A 165 81.14 0.34 -31.08
C ALA A 165 80.50 0.06 -32.45
N LEU A 166 81.19 -0.59 -33.40
CA LEU A 166 80.62 -0.89 -34.73
C LEU A 166 79.50 -1.95 -34.71
N MET A 167 79.28 -2.65 -33.60
CA MET A 167 78.29 -3.73 -33.50
C MET A 167 76.83 -3.28 -33.38
N TRP A 168 76.54 -1.99 -33.17
CA TRP A 168 75.16 -1.49 -33.08
C TRP A 168 74.46 -1.41 -34.45
N GLY A 169 75.18 -1.43 -35.57
CA GLY A 169 74.61 -1.22 -36.91
C GLY A 169 73.39 -2.13 -37.25
N PRO A 170 73.52 -3.47 -37.20
CA PRO A 170 72.41 -4.38 -37.51
C PRO A 170 71.25 -4.30 -36.51
N LEU A 171 71.56 -4.05 -35.23
CA LEU A 171 70.58 -3.88 -34.17
C LEU A 171 69.79 -2.57 -34.33
N LEU A 172 70.44 -1.48 -34.72
CA LEU A 172 69.78 -0.20 -34.98
C LEU A 172 68.94 -0.23 -36.27
N ILE A 173 69.39 -0.93 -37.32
CA ILE A 173 68.61 -1.10 -38.55
C ILE A 173 67.37 -1.97 -38.30
N SER A 174 67.51 -3.08 -37.57
CA SER A 174 66.35 -3.91 -37.20
C SER A 174 65.41 -3.20 -36.24
N ALA A 175 65.91 -2.42 -35.27
CA ALA A 175 65.08 -1.57 -34.41
C ALA A 175 64.38 -0.44 -35.20
N ALA A 176 65.02 0.18 -36.20
CA ALA A 176 64.42 1.21 -37.03
C ALA A 176 63.32 0.65 -37.96
N LEU A 177 63.54 -0.52 -38.56
CA LEU A 177 62.53 -1.24 -39.32
C LEU A 177 61.35 -1.67 -38.44
N MET A 178 61.63 -2.16 -37.23
CA MET A 178 60.60 -2.47 -36.23
C MET A 178 59.82 -1.21 -35.85
N GLY A 179 60.49 -0.09 -35.62
CA GLY A 179 59.86 1.21 -35.31
C GLY A 179 58.97 1.73 -36.44
N LEU A 180 59.40 1.62 -37.70
CA LEU A 180 58.59 1.96 -38.87
C LEU A 180 57.38 1.03 -39.03
N LEU A 181 57.55 -0.27 -38.77
CA LEU A 181 56.46 -1.24 -38.88
C LEU A 181 55.43 -1.08 -37.75
N ILE A 182 55.89 -0.85 -36.51
CA ILE A 182 55.04 -0.51 -35.36
C ILE A 182 54.34 0.83 -35.59
N GLY A 183 55.03 1.85 -36.13
CA GLY A 183 54.44 3.13 -36.49
C GLY A 183 53.35 3.00 -37.56
N SER A 184 53.62 2.21 -38.61
CA SER A 184 52.64 1.86 -39.64
C SER A 184 51.42 1.14 -39.05
N LEU A 185 51.64 0.15 -38.19
CA LEU A 185 50.58 -0.60 -37.52
C LEU A 185 49.76 0.28 -36.56
N LEU A 186 50.40 1.19 -35.82
CA LEU A 186 49.73 2.18 -34.96
C LEU A 186 48.87 3.13 -35.78
N ILE A 187 49.38 3.69 -36.89
CA ILE A 187 48.60 4.56 -37.79
C ILE A 187 47.43 3.79 -38.41
N PHE A 188 47.63 2.53 -38.78
CA PHE A 188 46.57 1.65 -39.30
C PHE A 188 45.48 1.37 -38.24
N MET A 189 45.88 1.00 -37.02
CA MET A 189 44.97 0.79 -35.88
C MET A 189 44.25 2.08 -35.47
N GLN A 190 44.91 3.23 -35.54
CA GLN A 190 44.30 4.54 -35.26
C GLN A 190 43.20 4.87 -36.29
N ARG A 191 43.43 4.54 -37.57
CA ARG A 191 42.44 4.75 -38.63
C ARG A 191 41.31 3.71 -38.64
N LEU A 192 41.57 2.46 -38.27
CA LEU A 192 40.52 1.42 -38.21
C LEU A 192 39.66 1.54 -36.95
N VAL A 193 40.28 1.71 -35.77
CA VAL A 193 39.60 1.56 -34.47
C VAL A 193 39.39 2.91 -33.79
N LEU A 194 40.45 3.69 -33.55
CA LEU A 194 40.29 4.95 -32.79
C LEU A 194 39.35 5.92 -33.48
N ARG A 195 39.37 6.03 -34.82
CA ARG A 195 38.41 6.88 -35.53
C ARG A 195 36.97 6.41 -35.32
N GLN A 196 36.67 5.12 -35.50
CA GLN A 196 35.29 4.63 -35.35
C GLN A 196 34.79 4.77 -33.92
N VAL A 197 35.67 4.58 -32.92
CA VAL A 197 35.35 4.82 -31.50
C VAL A 197 35.17 6.32 -31.21
N HIS A 198 35.91 7.20 -31.89
CA HIS A 198 35.73 8.65 -31.77
C HIS A 198 34.43 9.12 -32.43
N ASP A 199 34.16 8.73 -33.68
CA ASP A 199 32.92 9.02 -34.41
C ASP A 199 31.70 8.51 -33.60
N LEU A 200 31.82 7.35 -32.93
CA LEU A 200 30.81 6.80 -32.00
C LEU A 200 30.67 7.62 -30.70
N ALA A 201 31.77 8.05 -30.08
CA ALA A 201 31.74 8.83 -28.85
C ALA A 201 31.24 10.27 -29.07
N GLU A 202 31.62 10.89 -30.18
CA GLU A 202 31.13 12.20 -30.62
C GLU A 202 29.64 12.13 -30.97
N GLY A 203 29.22 11.15 -31.77
CA GLY A 203 27.81 10.92 -32.07
C GLY A 203 26.96 10.63 -30.83
N ALA A 204 27.43 9.81 -29.90
CA ALA A 204 26.74 9.56 -28.64
C ALA A 204 26.67 10.81 -27.74
N ALA A 205 27.67 11.71 -27.82
CA ALA A 205 27.63 12.99 -27.11
C ALA A 205 26.67 14.00 -27.75
N ILE A 206 26.53 14.00 -29.08
CA ILE A 206 25.55 14.83 -29.82
C ILE A 206 24.12 14.38 -29.49
N ILE A 207 23.84 13.07 -29.58
CA ILE A 207 22.57 12.46 -29.16
C ILE A 207 22.31 12.76 -27.67
N GLY A 208 23.32 12.62 -26.81
CA GLY A 208 23.23 12.93 -25.38
C GLY A 208 23.03 14.42 -25.06
N ALA A 209 23.32 15.32 -26.01
CA ALA A 209 23.07 16.76 -25.90
C ALA A 209 21.68 17.17 -26.41
N GLY A 210 20.89 16.24 -26.96
CA GLY A 210 19.49 16.44 -27.37
C GLY A 210 19.23 16.45 -28.87
N ASP A 211 20.25 16.28 -29.73
CA ASP A 211 20.06 16.12 -31.18
C ASP A 211 19.86 14.65 -31.53
N PHE A 212 18.60 14.20 -31.44
CA PHE A 212 18.23 12.79 -31.66
C PHE A 212 18.06 12.42 -33.15
N GLU A 213 18.14 13.38 -34.09
CA GLU A 213 18.15 13.09 -35.53
C GLU A 213 19.54 12.73 -36.05
N TYR A 214 20.59 12.96 -35.26
CA TYR A 214 21.96 12.59 -35.61
C TYR A 214 22.16 11.06 -35.60
N GLU A 215 22.23 10.43 -36.78
CA GLU A 215 22.62 9.03 -36.91
C GLU A 215 24.15 8.84 -36.80
N ILE A 216 24.60 8.01 -35.87
CA ILE A 216 25.99 7.56 -35.83
C ILE A 216 26.26 6.63 -37.03
N PRO A 217 27.23 6.92 -37.91
CA PRO A 217 27.48 6.10 -39.10
C PRO A 217 28.00 4.70 -38.74
N VAL A 218 27.32 3.66 -39.23
CA VAL A 218 27.65 2.26 -38.97
C VAL A 218 28.67 1.74 -40.00
N TRP A 219 29.96 1.77 -39.66
CA TRP A 219 31.08 1.45 -40.57
C TRP A 219 31.40 -0.04 -40.73
N SER A 220 30.89 -0.89 -39.84
CA SER A 220 31.20 -2.32 -39.73
C SER A 220 30.01 -3.09 -39.16
N ASN A 221 30.03 -4.42 -39.25
CA ASN A 221 28.98 -5.30 -38.72
C ASN A 221 29.54 -6.18 -37.58
N ASP A 222 30.43 -5.59 -36.78
CA ASP A 222 31.09 -6.15 -35.60
C ASP A 222 30.60 -5.42 -34.33
N GLU A 223 31.30 -5.56 -33.21
CA GLU A 223 30.86 -5.07 -31.90
C GLU A 223 30.70 -3.54 -31.85
N LEU A 224 31.57 -2.79 -32.55
CA LEU A 224 31.47 -1.33 -32.64
C LEU A 224 30.29 -0.91 -33.52
N GLY A 225 30.06 -1.63 -34.62
CA GLY A 225 28.89 -1.42 -35.48
C GLY A 225 27.57 -1.73 -34.77
N PHE A 226 27.52 -2.81 -33.99
CA PHE A 226 26.36 -3.15 -33.16
C PHE A 226 26.09 -2.08 -32.10
N LEU A 227 27.13 -1.53 -31.47
CA LEU A 227 27.00 -0.46 -30.49
C LEU A 227 26.49 0.84 -31.13
N ALA A 228 27.02 1.22 -32.31
CA ALA A 228 26.49 2.35 -33.09
C ALA A 228 25.01 2.15 -33.45
N HIS A 229 24.63 0.96 -33.91
CA HIS A 229 23.23 0.64 -34.24
C HIS A 229 22.32 0.69 -33.01
N THR A 230 22.80 0.21 -31.85
CA THR A 230 22.09 0.30 -30.56
C THR A 230 21.91 1.75 -30.11
N PHE A 231 22.94 2.60 -30.28
CA PHE A 231 22.82 4.04 -29.99
C PHE A 231 21.82 4.72 -30.91
N ASN A 232 21.80 4.40 -32.21
CA ASN A 232 20.80 4.94 -33.14
C ASN A 232 19.38 4.45 -32.82
N GLU A 233 19.19 3.17 -32.44
CA GLU A 233 17.88 2.70 -31.96
C GLU A 233 17.43 3.40 -30.67
N MET A 234 18.34 3.65 -29.73
CA MET A 234 18.03 4.41 -28.52
C MET A 234 17.70 5.88 -28.85
N ALA A 235 18.43 6.51 -29.78
CA ALA A 235 18.16 7.86 -30.26
C ALA A 235 16.79 7.94 -30.95
N ALA A 236 16.47 7.01 -31.86
CA ALA A 236 15.18 6.95 -32.52
C ALA A 236 14.02 6.72 -31.52
N ARG A 237 14.19 5.85 -30.52
CA ARG A 237 13.20 5.68 -29.44
C ARG A 237 13.08 6.93 -28.56
N LEU A 238 14.17 7.63 -28.28
CA LEU A 238 14.13 8.88 -27.51
C LEU A 238 13.50 10.02 -28.32
N HIS A 239 13.77 10.12 -29.62
CA HIS A 239 13.11 11.05 -30.53
C HIS A 239 11.60 10.80 -30.57
N ASP A 240 11.18 9.54 -30.75
CA ASP A 240 9.76 9.15 -30.75
C ASP A 240 9.10 9.43 -29.39
N LEU A 241 9.77 9.08 -28.28
CA LEU A 241 9.26 9.33 -26.92
C LEU A 241 9.18 10.82 -26.59
N VAL A 242 10.18 11.62 -26.98
CA VAL A 242 10.19 13.08 -26.83
C VAL A 242 9.15 13.72 -27.73
N GLY A 243 9.00 13.30 -28.99
CA GLY A 243 7.95 13.77 -29.89
C GLY A 243 6.55 13.45 -29.36
N THR A 244 6.33 12.24 -28.83
CA THR A 244 5.05 11.88 -28.18
C THR A 244 4.82 12.70 -26.90
N LEU A 245 5.87 12.95 -26.11
CA LEU A 245 5.79 13.78 -24.90
C LEU A 245 5.56 15.26 -25.22
N GLU A 246 6.21 15.82 -26.25
CA GLU A 246 6.00 17.19 -26.70
C GLU A 246 4.60 17.36 -27.29
N GLN A 247 4.11 16.39 -28.06
CA GLN A 247 2.73 16.39 -28.54
C GLN A 247 1.74 16.32 -27.35
N GLN A 248 1.94 15.40 -26.40
CA GLN A 248 1.10 15.29 -25.20
C GLN A 248 1.17 16.54 -24.31
N VAL A 249 2.34 17.19 -24.21
CA VAL A 249 2.53 18.44 -23.44
C VAL A 249 1.91 19.62 -24.18
N ALA A 250 1.99 19.70 -25.50
CA ALA A 250 1.32 20.73 -26.29
C ALA A 250 -0.21 20.58 -26.21
N GLU A 251 -0.74 19.37 -26.41
CA GLU A 251 -2.16 19.05 -26.26
C GLU A 251 -2.65 19.34 -24.83
N ARG A 252 -1.91 18.92 -23.80
CA ARG A 252 -2.23 19.26 -22.40
C ARG A 252 -2.12 20.75 -22.09
N THR A 253 -1.15 21.47 -22.65
CA THR A 253 -0.97 22.91 -22.39
C THR A 253 -2.11 23.71 -22.99
N VAL A 254 -2.53 23.38 -24.23
CA VAL A 254 -3.72 23.96 -24.87
C VAL A 254 -4.98 23.63 -24.08
N ALA A 255 -5.16 22.37 -23.64
CA ALA A 255 -6.31 21.97 -22.83
C ALA A 255 -6.33 22.66 -21.45
N LEU A 256 -5.18 22.80 -20.78
CA LEU A 256 -5.04 23.51 -19.51
C LEU A 256 -5.29 25.01 -19.65
N GLN A 257 -4.82 25.64 -20.72
CA GLN A 257 -5.08 27.05 -20.99
C GLN A 257 -6.57 27.31 -21.28
N LYS A 258 -7.21 26.44 -22.07
CA LYS A 258 -8.66 26.49 -22.33
C LYS A 258 -9.46 26.32 -21.03
N ARG A 259 -9.08 25.36 -20.18
CA ARG A 259 -9.68 25.15 -18.85
C ARG A 259 -9.42 26.31 -17.88
N GLY A 260 -8.28 26.99 -18.01
CA GLY A 260 -7.98 28.23 -17.28
C GLY A 260 -8.95 29.36 -17.61
N HIS A 261 -9.19 29.63 -18.89
CA HIS A 261 -10.17 30.64 -19.31
C HIS A 261 -11.60 30.30 -18.88
N GLN A 262 -11.98 29.01 -18.90
CA GLN A 262 -13.28 28.55 -18.38
C GLN A 262 -13.43 28.86 -16.88
N LEU A 263 -12.41 28.53 -16.06
CA LEU A 263 -12.41 28.79 -14.63
C LEU A 263 -12.43 30.30 -14.30
N GLU A 264 -11.74 31.13 -15.08
CA GLU A 264 -11.75 32.59 -14.90
C GLU A 264 -13.14 33.19 -15.18
N ALA A 265 -13.82 32.73 -16.23
CA ALA A 265 -15.18 33.16 -16.55
C ALA A 265 -16.19 32.78 -15.44
N VAL A 266 -16.09 31.55 -14.92
CA VAL A 266 -16.92 31.08 -13.79
C VAL A 266 -16.63 31.90 -12.54
N ALA A 267 -15.36 32.09 -12.18
CA ALA A 267 -14.96 32.87 -11.00
C ALA A 267 -15.44 34.32 -11.04
N LEU A 268 -15.48 34.96 -12.22
CA LEU A 268 -16.04 36.29 -12.40
C LEU A 268 -17.55 36.33 -12.09
N VAL A 269 -18.32 35.36 -12.62
CA VAL A 269 -19.77 35.29 -12.39
C VAL A 269 -20.09 34.97 -10.93
N SER A 270 -19.40 34.00 -10.30
CA SER A 270 -19.58 33.69 -8.88
C SER A 270 -19.21 34.87 -7.96
N LYS A 271 -18.20 35.67 -8.33
CA LYS A 271 -17.81 36.89 -7.59
C LYS A 271 -18.86 37.99 -7.68
N GLU A 272 -19.41 38.26 -8.86
CA GLU A 272 -20.50 39.23 -9.02
C GLU A 272 -21.75 38.76 -8.26
N ALA A 273 -22.11 37.48 -8.39
CA ALA A 273 -23.22 36.85 -7.68
C ALA A 273 -23.17 37.05 -6.15
N ALA A 274 -22.00 36.90 -5.53
CA ALA A 274 -21.83 37.08 -4.09
C ALA A 274 -22.04 38.52 -3.58
N THR A 275 -22.09 39.52 -4.47
CA THR A 275 -22.15 40.94 -4.09
C THR A 275 -23.51 41.61 -4.34
N VAL A 276 -24.37 41.03 -5.18
CA VAL A 276 -25.63 41.64 -5.60
C VAL A 276 -26.79 41.15 -4.72
N ARG A 277 -27.60 42.11 -4.23
CA ARG A 277 -28.74 41.87 -3.32
C ARG A 277 -30.11 42.00 -4.00
N ASP A 278 -30.13 42.01 -5.33
CA ASP A 278 -31.28 42.36 -6.18
C ASP A 278 -31.25 41.41 -7.39
N VAL A 279 -32.30 40.57 -7.50
CA VAL A 279 -32.40 39.52 -8.52
C VAL A 279 -32.27 40.08 -9.94
N LEU A 280 -32.90 41.22 -10.24
CA LEU A 280 -32.90 41.80 -11.58
C LEU A 280 -31.50 42.30 -11.96
N ARG A 281 -30.83 43.02 -11.05
CA ARG A 281 -29.47 43.52 -11.27
C ARG A 281 -28.44 42.41 -11.42
N LEU A 282 -28.63 41.29 -10.72
CA LEU A 282 -27.79 40.11 -10.85
C LEU A 282 -27.89 39.55 -12.27
N LEU A 283 -29.12 39.27 -12.71
CA LEU A 283 -29.39 38.70 -14.03
C LEU A 283 -28.88 39.59 -15.18
N GLU A 284 -29.11 40.90 -15.11
CA GLU A 284 -28.62 41.87 -16.10
C GLU A 284 -27.09 41.88 -16.25
N ARG A 285 -26.35 41.79 -15.14
CA ARG A 285 -24.88 41.73 -15.17
C ARG A 285 -24.39 40.41 -15.76
N THR A 286 -25.00 39.30 -15.35
CA THR A 286 -24.64 37.95 -15.80
C THR A 286 -24.80 37.80 -17.32
N VAL A 287 -25.96 38.13 -17.90
CA VAL A 287 -26.16 37.99 -19.36
C VAL A 287 -25.18 38.83 -20.17
N LYS A 288 -24.82 40.02 -19.66
CA LYS A 288 -23.84 40.90 -20.30
C LYS A 288 -22.42 40.35 -20.21
N ALA A 289 -22.04 39.78 -19.07
CA ALA A 289 -20.74 39.14 -18.88
C ALA A 289 -20.57 37.93 -19.82
N ILE A 290 -21.56 37.03 -19.87
CA ILE A 290 -21.55 35.85 -20.76
C ILE A 290 -21.46 36.26 -22.23
N ALA A 291 -22.31 37.21 -22.67
CA ALA A 291 -22.28 37.67 -24.06
C ALA A 291 -20.93 38.31 -24.46
N THR A 292 -20.31 39.07 -23.56
CA THR A 292 -19.04 39.76 -23.84
C THR A 292 -17.86 38.77 -23.83
N GLN A 293 -17.78 37.90 -22.82
CA GLN A 293 -16.62 37.00 -22.62
C GLN A 293 -16.55 35.90 -23.69
N PHE A 294 -17.70 35.38 -24.11
CA PHE A 294 -17.78 34.29 -25.09
C PHE A 294 -18.19 34.77 -26.50
N ASN A 295 -18.40 36.08 -26.69
CA ASN A 295 -18.73 36.72 -27.98
C ASN A 295 -19.99 36.12 -28.66
N TYR A 296 -21.04 35.89 -27.87
CA TYR A 296 -22.33 35.40 -28.37
C TYR A 296 -23.24 36.54 -28.86
N TYR A 297 -24.06 36.25 -29.87
CA TYR A 297 -24.95 37.23 -30.52
C TYR A 297 -26.10 37.69 -29.61
N HIS A 298 -26.68 36.75 -28.85
CA HIS A 298 -27.68 37.03 -27.84
C HIS A 298 -27.51 36.09 -26.65
N VAL A 299 -27.77 36.61 -25.46
CA VAL A 299 -27.93 35.85 -24.21
C VAL A 299 -29.14 36.42 -23.50
N GLY A 300 -30.03 35.55 -23.05
CA GLY A 300 -31.23 35.90 -22.27
C GLY A 300 -31.38 34.97 -21.06
N ILE A 301 -32.00 35.46 -19.99
CA ILE A 301 -32.44 34.60 -18.88
C ILE A 301 -33.94 34.75 -18.71
N PHE A 302 -34.63 33.62 -18.78
CA PHE A 302 -36.03 33.46 -18.45
C PHE A 302 -36.13 32.89 -17.03
N LEU A 303 -37.04 33.41 -16.21
CA LEU A 303 -37.45 32.78 -14.95
C LEU A 303 -38.88 32.27 -15.08
N LEU A 304 -39.17 31.15 -14.43
CA LEU A 304 -40.53 30.64 -14.32
C LEU A 304 -41.36 31.52 -13.39
N ASP A 305 -42.67 31.58 -13.63
CA ASP A 305 -43.63 32.14 -12.69
C ASP A 305 -43.99 31.14 -11.57
N ASP A 306 -44.65 31.62 -10.51
CA ASP A 306 -44.95 30.81 -9.32
C ASP A 306 -45.89 29.62 -9.62
N GLU A 307 -46.65 29.68 -10.72
CA GLU A 307 -47.52 28.61 -11.21
C GLU A 307 -46.80 27.66 -12.20
N GLN A 308 -45.54 27.94 -12.55
CA GLN A 308 -44.73 27.23 -13.56
C GLN A 308 -45.40 27.08 -14.95
N GLU A 309 -46.33 27.97 -15.30
CA GLU A 309 -46.98 27.97 -16.62
C GLU A 309 -46.15 28.71 -17.68
N TRP A 310 -45.40 29.75 -17.28
CA TRP A 310 -44.74 30.68 -18.18
C TRP A 310 -43.26 30.91 -17.82
N ALA A 311 -42.39 30.66 -18.79
CA ALA A 311 -41.02 31.17 -18.77
C ALA A 311 -41.03 32.64 -19.20
N VAL A 312 -40.81 33.56 -18.26
CA VAL A 312 -40.84 35.02 -18.46
C VAL A 312 -39.42 35.55 -18.61
N LEU A 313 -39.15 36.29 -19.68
CA LEU A 313 -37.85 36.90 -19.93
C LEU A 313 -37.56 37.99 -18.87
N ARG A 314 -36.42 37.89 -18.18
CA ARG A 314 -36.03 38.81 -17.08
C ARG A 314 -34.76 39.61 -17.34
N ALA A 315 -33.82 39.08 -18.13
CA ALA A 315 -32.60 39.80 -18.51
C ALA A 315 -32.13 39.41 -19.91
N VAL A 316 -31.45 40.33 -20.59
CA VAL A 316 -30.98 40.19 -21.98
C VAL A 316 -29.72 41.01 -22.26
N SER A 317 -28.84 40.49 -23.12
CA SER A 317 -27.60 41.16 -23.54
C SER A 317 -27.71 42.00 -24.81
N SER A 318 -28.60 41.64 -25.75
CA SER A 318 -28.68 42.25 -27.09
C SER A 318 -29.81 43.28 -27.23
N GLU A 319 -29.69 44.19 -28.18
CA GLU A 319 -30.76 45.17 -28.50
C GLU A 319 -32.07 44.52 -28.95
N GLY A 320 -32.00 43.38 -29.66
CA GLY A 320 -33.18 42.59 -30.01
C GLY A 320 -33.89 42.07 -28.77
N GLY A 321 -33.13 41.45 -27.87
CA GLY A 321 -33.60 41.02 -26.56
C GLY A 321 -34.19 42.16 -25.72
N GLN A 322 -33.59 43.35 -25.73
CA GLN A 322 -34.11 44.51 -24.98
C GLN A 322 -35.54 44.91 -25.44
N ARG A 323 -35.83 44.82 -26.75
CA ARG A 323 -37.21 45.00 -27.27
C ARG A 323 -38.15 43.87 -26.81
N MET A 324 -37.64 42.65 -26.64
CA MET A 324 -38.40 41.51 -26.10
C MET A 324 -38.68 41.66 -24.60
N LEU A 325 -37.72 42.16 -23.82
CA LEU A 325 -37.87 42.42 -22.39
C LEU A 325 -38.89 43.54 -22.15
N ALA A 326 -38.82 44.64 -22.91
CA ALA A 326 -39.74 45.78 -22.80
C ALA A 326 -41.22 45.43 -23.10
N ARG A 327 -41.49 44.33 -23.82
CA ARG A 327 -42.86 43.81 -24.07
C ARG A 327 -43.30 42.72 -23.08
N ASN A 328 -42.55 42.47 -21.99
CA ASN A 328 -42.76 41.35 -21.07
C ASN A 328 -42.90 40.00 -21.81
N HIS A 329 -41.96 39.71 -22.71
CA HIS A 329 -41.99 38.48 -23.49
C HIS A 329 -41.97 37.24 -22.58
N ARG A 330 -42.91 36.32 -22.83
CA ARG A 330 -43.07 35.07 -22.09
C ARG A 330 -43.38 33.93 -23.06
N LEU A 331 -42.90 32.75 -22.74
CA LEU A 331 -43.08 31.52 -23.50
C LEU A 331 -43.78 30.49 -22.61
N ARG A 332 -44.73 29.73 -23.17
CA ARG A 332 -45.47 28.74 -22.38
C ARG A 332 -44.65 27.46 -22.21
N VAL A 333 -44.56 26.98 -20.98
CA VAL A 333 -43.78 25.80 -20.59
C VAL A 333 -44.26 24.56 -21.36
N GLY A 334 -43.31 23.80 -21.88
CA GLY A 334 -43.50 22.57 -22.66
C GLY A 334 -44.05 22.75 -24.07
N GLN A 335 -44.60 23.92 -24.42
CA GLN A 335 -45.39 24.11 -25.64
C GLN A 335 -44.71 24.97 -26.72
N GLN A 336 -43.70 25.79 -26.38
CA GLN A 336 -43.18 26.82 -27.29
C GLN A 336 -41.64 26.90 -27.32
N GLY A 337 -41.06 26.71 -28.50
CA GLY A 337 -39.63 26.92 -28.78
C GLY A 337 -38.68 25.98 -28.05
N ILE A 338 -37.38 26.26 -28.14
CA ILE A 338 -36.34 25.49 -27.45
C ILE A 338 -36.38 25.81 -25.95
N VAL A 339 -36.41 27.10 -25.58
CA VAL A 339 -36.55 27.57 -24.19
C VAL A 339 -37.72 26.92 -23.46
N GLY A 340 -38.94 26.98 -24.00
CA GLY A 340 -40.12 26.43 -23.33
C GLY A 340 -40.08 24.91 -23.18
N ARG A 341 -39.39 24.17 -24.07
CA ARG A 341 -39.13 22.74 -23.88
C ARG A 341 -38.20 22.51 -22.70
N VAL A 342 -37.07 23.22 -22.63
CA VAL A 342 -36.10 23.09 -21.52
C VAL A 342 -36.74 23.44 -20.18
N SER A 343 -37.63 24.44 -20.15
CA SER A 343 -38.43 24.77 -18.96
C SER A 343 -39.30 23.62 -18.44
N ALA A 344 -39.71 22.68 -19.30
CA ALA A 344 -40.58 21.55 -18.93
C ALA A 344 -39.81 20.24 -18.69
N THR A 345 -38.68 20.03 -19.37
CA THR A 345 -37.92 18.79 -19.28
C THR A 345 -36.77 18.84 -18.28
N GLY A 346 -36.31 20.05 -17.90
CA GLY A 346 -35.08 20.22 -17.11
C GLY A 346 -33.83 19.69 -17.80
N GLN A 347 -33.89 19.44 -19.12
CA GLN A 347 -32.78 18.92 -19.90
C GLN A 347 -32.28 19.97 -20.89
N PRO A 348 -30.97 20.25 -20.97
CA PRO A 348 -30.42 21.22 -21.91
C PRO A 348 -30.70 20.81 -23.36
N ARG A 349 -31.01 21.79 -24.22
CA ARG A 349 -31.29 21.56 -25.64
C ARG A 349 -30.53 22.54 -26.51
N ILE A 350 -29.90 21.99 -27.54
CA ILE A 350 -29.04 22.71 -28.48
C ILE A 350 -29.52 22.42 -29.89
N ALA A 351 -29.75 23.45 -30.69
CA ALA A 351 -29.95 23.39 -32.13
C ALA A 351 -28.72 23.99 -32.82
N LEU A 352 -27.90 23.12 -33.43
CA LEU A 352 -26.68 23.54 -34.14
C LEU A 352 -26.98 24.19 -35.50
N ASP A 353 -28.11 23.87 -36.11
CA ASP A 353 -28.70 24.65 -37.19
C ASP A 353 -30.21 24.76 -36.97
N VAL A 354 -30.67 25.96 -36.63
CA VAL A 354 -32.09 26.22 -36.34
C VAL A 354 -32.98 26.12 -37.58
N GLY A 355 -32.41 26.15 -38.79
CA GLY A 355 -33.15 26.00 -40.04
C GLY A 355 -33.65 24.58 -40.32
N GLY A 356 -33.02 23.56 -39.73
CA GLY A 356 -33.35 22.14 -39.95
C GLY A 356 -34.10 21.45 -38.81
N ASP A 357 -34.17 22.05 -37.62
CA ASP A 357 -34.81 21.46 -36.44
C ASP A 357 -36.33 21.81 -36.43
N ALA A 358 -37.19 20.79 -36.36
CA ALA A 358 -38.62 20.90 -36.70
C ALA A 358 -39.51 21.59 -35.63
N VAL A 359 -38.95 22.52 -34.84
CA VAL A 359 -39.62 23.22 -33.72
C VAL A 359 -39.33 24.73 -33.77
N TRP A 360 -39.05 25.26 -34.96
CA TRP A 360 -38.61 26.64 -35.13
C TRP A 360 -39.72 27.67 -34.89
N PHE A 361 -39.41 28.67 -34.06
CA PHE A 361 -40.20 29.88 -33.90
C PHE A 361 -39.34 31.06 -34.36
N ASN A 362 -39.57 31.55 -35.58
CA ASN A 362 -38.81 32.66 -36.14
C ASN A 362 -39.09 33.94 -35.33
N THR A 363 -38.15 34.32 -34.45
CA THR A 363 -38.27 35.51 -33.60
C THR A 363 -37.80 36.74 -34.39
N PRO A 364 -38.70 37.65 -34.84
CA PRO A 364 -38.34 38.72 -35.77
C PRO A 364 -37.33 39.73 -35.20
N GLU A 365 -37.20 39.77 -33.88
CA GLU A 365 -36.25 40.64 -33.17
C GLU A 365 -34.80 40.12 -33.17
N LEU A 366 -34.58 38.84 -33.49
CA LEU A 366 -33.28 38.16 -33.52
C LEU A 366 -33.08 37.41 -34.87
N PRO A 367 -33.13 38.12 -36.02
CA PRO A 367 -33.20 37.50 -37.35
C PRO A 367 -31.89 36.82 -37.81
N ALA A 368 -30.80 37.00 -37.07
CA ALA A 368 -29.49 36.43 -37.40
C ALA A 368 -29.18 35.13 -36.65
N THR A 369 -30.10 34.61 -35.83
CA THR A 369 -29.86 33.36 -35.08
C THR A 369 -29.78 32.16 -36.02
N HIS A 370 -28.63 31.48 -35.99
CA HIS A 370 -28.33 30.28 -36.77
C HIS A 370 -28.09 29.05 -35.89
N SER A 371 -27.66 29.23 -34.65
CA SER A 371 -27.67 28.17 -33.62
C SER A 371 -28.16 28.73 -32.29
N GLU A 372 -28.91 27.92 -31.54
CA GLU A 372 -29.51 28.27 -30.24
C GLU A 372 -29.23 27.15 -29.22
N MET A 373 -28.93 27.54 -27.98
CA MET A 373 -28.71 26.68 -26.84
C MET A 373 -29.53 27.21 -25.67
N ALA A 374 -30.44 26.39 -25.14
CA ALA A 374 -31.16 26.67 -23.91
C ALA A 374 -30.71 25.68 -22.82
N LEU A 375 -30.36 26.20 -21.66
CA LEU A 375 -29.87 25.46 -20.51
C LEU A 375 -30.78 25.70 -19.31
N PRO A 376 -31.16 24.66 -18.56
CA PRO A 376 -32.01 24.82 -17.40
C PRO A 376 -31.24 25.50 -16.27
N LEU A 377 -31.91 26.42 -15.57
CA LEU A 377 -31.50 26.89 -14.25
C LEU A 377 -32.22 25.98 -13.25
N ILE A 378 -31.47 25.18 -12.48
CA ILE A 378 -32.01 24.16 -11.58
C ILE A 378 -31.59 24.48 -10.14
N ASP A 379 -32.52 24.45 -9.20
CA ASP A 379 -32.22 24.62 -7.77
C ASP A 379 -31.77 23.32 -7.08
N LEU A 380 -31.44 23.41 -5.79
CA LEU A 380 -30.99 22.26 -4.99
C LEU A 380 -32.06 21.17 -4.79
N ASP A 381 -33.32 21.43 -5.09
CA ASP A 381 -34.45 20.48 -4.99
C ASP A 381 -34.79 19.86 -6.37
N GLU A 382 -33.83 19.91 -7.29
CA GLU A 382 -33.90 19.45 -8.70
C GLU A 382 -35.03 20.11 -9.51
N GLN A 383 -35.56 21.27 -9.06
CA GLN A 383 -36.61 21.99 -9.79
C GLN A 383 -36.02 22.99 -10.77
N VAL A 384 -36.61 23.05 -11.97
CA VAL A 384 -36.30 24.11 -12.93
C VAL A 384 -36.88 25.42 -12.39
N VAL A 385 -36.02 26.41 -12.16
CA VAL A 385 -36.40 27.78 -11.74
C VAL A 385 -36.34 28.78 -12.89
N GLY A 386 -35.70 28.42 -14.00
CA GLY A 386 -35.57 29.26 -15.18
C GLY A 386 -34.79 28.59 -16.30
N VAL A 387 -34.45 29.38 -17.32
CA VAL A 387 -33.68 28.94 -18.49
C VAL A 387 -32.71 30.04 -18.91
N LEU A 388 -31.44 29.68 -19.09
CA LEU A 388 -30.43 30.49 -19.77
C LEU A 388 -30.49 30.18 -21.27
N ASP A 389 -30.83 31.17 -22.08
CA ASP A 389 -30.86 31.12 -23.54
C ASP A 389 -29.60 31.79 -24.12
N VAL A 390 -28.92 31.12 -25.04
CA VAL A 390 -27.70 31.58 -25.71
C VAL A 390 -27.84 31.33 -27.20
N GLN A 391 -27.70 32.38 -28.01
CA GLN A 391 -27.87 32.32 -29.47
C GLN A 391 -26.65 32.87 -30.20
N SER A 392 -26.34 32.28 -31.35
CA SER A 392 -25.20 32.63 -32.19
C SER A 392 -25.62 32.83 -33.65
N ALA A 393 -24.91 33.73 -34.34
CA ALA A 393 -25.08 34.02 -35.76
C ALA A 393 -24.25 33.12 -36.70
N LYS A 394 -23.67 32.04 -36.16
CA LYS A 394 -22.96 31.00 -36.93
C LYS A 394 -23.72 29.68 -36.79
N GLN A 395 -23.81 28.91 -37.87
CA GLN A 395 -24.21 27.50 -37.76
C GLN A 395 -23.12 26.71 -37.04
N GLY A 396 -23.51 25.71 -36.24
CA GLY A 396 -22.60 24.82 -35.51
C GLY A 396 -21.77 25.51 -34.42
N ALA A 397 -22.24 26.63 -33.85
CA ALA A 397 -21.40 27.48 -32.99
C ALA A 397 -21.07 26.91 -31.59
N PHE A 398 -21.69 25.80 -31.18
CA PHE A 398 -21.50 25.22 -29.85
C PHE A 398 -20.79 23.86 -29.96
N ALA A 399 -19.56 23.78 -29.47
CA ALA A 399 -18.85 22.51 -29.27
C ALA A 399 -19.20 21.89 -27.91
N GLY A 400 -18.91 20.60 -27.72
CA GLY A 400 -19.25 19.87 -26.48
C GLY A 400 -18.78 20.55 -25.20
N GLU A 401 -17.55 21.08 -25.21
CA GLU A 401 -16.96 21.81 -24.08
C GLU A 401 -17.65 23.17 -23.78
N ASP A 402 -18.27 23.79 -24.78
CA ASP A 402 -19.02 25.03 -24.59
C ASP A 402 -20.35 24.74 -23.86
N ILE A 403 -20.95 23.57 -24.09
CA ILE A 403 -22.12 23.07 -23.36
C ILE A 403 -21.78 22.93 -21.88
N GLU A 404 -20.70 22.22 -21.56
CA GLU A 404 -20.25 21.98 -20.18
C GLU A 404 -19.94 23.31 -19.46
N THR A 405 -19.27 24.23 -20.16
CA THR A 405 -18.93 25.56 -19.60
C THR A 405 -20.17 26.40 -19.33
N LEU A 406 -21.12 26.44 -20.27
CA LEU A 406 -22.34 27.23 -20.13
C LEU A 406 -23.32 26.59 -19.13
N GLN A 407 -23.35 25.25 -19.01
CA GLN A 407 -24.13 24.57 -17.97
C GLN A 407 -23.57 24.88 -16.59
N LEU A 408 -22.25 24.81 -16.39
CA LEU A 408 -21.63 25.21 -15.12
C LEU A 408 -21.95 26.67 -14.75
N LEU A 409 -22.04 27.57 -15.74
CA LEU A 409 -22.50 28.95 -15.51
C LEU A 409 -24.00 29.02 -15.16
N ALA A 410 -24.86 28.23 -15.81
CA ALA A 410 -26.28 28.09 -15.47
C ALA A 410 -26.47 27.60 -14.03
N ASP A 411 -25.70 26.61 -13.59
CA ASP A 411 -25.73 26.08 -12.22
C ASP A 411 -25.31 27.16 -11.19
N GLN A 412 -24.23 27.91 -11.47
CA GLN A 412 -23.80 29.02 -10.61
C GLN A 412 -24.82 30.16 -10.54
N ILE A 413 -25.53 30.46 -11.64
CA ILE A 413 -26.63 31.44 -11.65
C ILE A 413 -27.79 30.95 -10.76
N SER A 414 -28.11 29.65 -10.82
CA SER A 414 -29.19 29.05 -10.03
C SER A 414 -28.89 29.13 -8.53
N ILE A 415 -27.67 28.78 -8.12
CA ILE A 415 -27.18 28.95 -6.74
C ILE A 415 -27.23 30.42 -6.31
N ALA A 416 -26.84 31.35 -7.18
CA ALA A 416 -26.89 32.79 -6.88
C ALA A 416 -28.33 33.31 -6.68
N LEU A 417 -29.27 32.88 -7.52
CA LEU A 417 -30.70 33.20 -7.39
C LEU A 417 -31.27 32.64 -6.07
N GLN A 418 -30.93 31.40 -5.73
CA GLN A 418 -31.37 30.76 -4.48
C GLN A 418 -30.82 31.49 -3.25
N ASN A 419 -29.56 31.92 -3.27
CA ASN A 419 -28.96 32.72 -2.19
C ASN A 419 -29.69 34.06 -1.97
N VAL A 420 -30.09 34.77 -3.04
CA VAL A 420 -30.86 36.02 -2.92
C VAL A 420 -32.27 35.73 -2.40
N ARG A 421 -32.96 34.68 -2.92
CA ARG A 421 -34.29 34.27 -2.45
C ARG A 421 -34.30 33.87 -0.97
N LEU A 422 -33.29 33.12 -0.53
CA LEU A 422 -33.11 32.69 0.86
C LEU A 422 -32.90 33.88 1.81
N LEU A 423 -32.16 34.91 1.39
CA LEU A 423 -31.98 36.14 2.16
C LEU A 423 -33.28 36.94 2.30
N GLU A 424 -34.13 36.96 1.28
CA GLU A 424 -35.47 37.57 1.38
C GLU A 424 -36.42 36.75 2.27
N GLN A 425 -36.46 35.43 2.09
CA GLN A 425 -37.21 34.51 2.95
C GLN A 425 -36.80 34.64 4.43
N THR A 426 -35.50 34.72 4.72
CA THR A 426 -34.98 34.89 6.10
C THR A 426 -35.47 36.20 6.73
N ARG A 427 -35.55 37.29 5.96
CA ARG A 427 -36.09 38.57 6.45
C ARG A 427 -37.60 38.53 6.65
N PHE A 428 -38.33 37.86 5.76
CA PHE A 428 -39.77 37.68 5.91
C PHE A 428 -40.08 36.83 7.16
N ALA A 429 -39.40 35.71 7.33
CA ALA A 429 -39.51 34.85 8.51
C ALA A 429 -39.14 35.57 9.81
N LEU A 430 -38.17 36.50 9.79
CA LEU A 430 -37.86 37.34 10.95
C LEU A 430 -39.02 38.29 11.30
N ALA A 431 -39.64 38.92 10.31
CA ALA A 431 -40.81 39.80 10.52
C ALA A 431 -42.06 39.01 10.96
N GLU A 432 -42.23 37.78 10.47
CA GLU A 432 -43.27 36.86 10.90
C GLU A 432 -43.05 36.41 12.36
N LEU A 433 -41.81 36.05 12.73
CA LEU A 433 -41.42 35.74 14.12
C LEU A 433 -41.66 36.92 15.07
N GLU A 434 -41.33 38.15 14.67
CA GLU A 434 -41.63 39.35 15.47
C GLU A 434 -43.15 39.54 15.67
N THR A 435 -43.95 39.19 14.67
CA THR A 435 -45.42 39.27 14.75
C THR A 435 -45.98 38.17 15.66
N MET A 436 -45.53 36.92 15.47
CA MET A 436 -45.89 35.79 16.35
C MET A 436 -45.51 36.03 17.82
N GLN A 437 -44.34 36.61 18.10
CA GLN A 437 -43.94 36.94 19.48
C GLN A 437 -44.87 37.98 20.13
N ARG A 438 -45.38 38.97 19.38
CA ARG A 438 -46.36 39.94 19.90
C ARG A 438 -47.68 39.26 20.24
N ASP A 439 -48.20 38.43 19.33
CA ASP A 439 -49.47 37.72 19.57
C ASP A 439 -49.34 36.70 20.71
N GLN A 440 -48.23 35.98 20.81
CA GLN A 440 -47.95 35.05 21.91
C GLN A 440 -47.88 35.77 23.27
N SER A 441 -47.25 36.96 23.34
CA SER A 441 -47.22 37.77 24.56
C SER A 441 -48.62 38.24 24.96
N ARG A 442 -49.42 38.76 24.02
CA ARG A 442 -50.83 39.17 24.26
C ARG A 442 -51.69 38.00 24.77
N GLN A 443 -51.59 36.83 24.15
CA GLN A 443 -52.30 35.62 24.59
C GLN A 443 -51.80 35.10 25.95
N GLY A 444 -50.50 35.24 26.25
CA GLY A 444 -49.92 34.94 27.55
C GLY A 444 -50.51 35.81 28.67
N TRP A 445 -50.63 37.11 28.44
CA TRP A 445 -51.22 38.05 29.40
C TRP A 445 -52.72 37.83 29.60
N ALA A 446 -53.47 37.55 28.54
CA ALA A 446 -54.90 37.20 28.65
C ALA A 446 -55.14 35.99 29.56
N ARG A 447 -54.30 34.93 29.46
CA ARG A 447 -54.39 33.72 30.30
C ARG A 447 -54.10 33.95 31.79
N VAL A 448 -53.39 35.03 32.13
CA VAL A 448 -53.03 35.40 33.51
C VAL A 448 -54.01 36.40 34.13
N ALA A 449 -54.56 37.32 33.33
CA ALA A 449 -55.47 38.37 33.79
C ALA A 449 -56.73 37.81 34.51
N ASP A 450 -57.26 36.67 34.06
CA ASP A 450 -58.41 36.01 34.69
C ASP A 450 -58.08 35.33 36.03
N ARG A 451 -56.80 35.02 36.28
CA ARG A 451 -56.35 34.25 37.45
C ARG A 451 -55.91 35.14 38.63
N ILE A 452 -55.57 36.41 38.40
CA ILE A 452 -55.12 37.34 39.46
C ILE A 452 -56.31 38.09 40.08
N ARG A 453 -56.56 37.82 41.36
CA ARG A 453 -57.40 38.65 42.26
C ARG A 453 -56.70 38.78 43.62
N PRO A 454 -56.74 39.95 44.28
CA PRO A 454 -57.45 41.18 43.93
C PRO A 454 -56.71 42.03 42.87
N GLN A 455 -57.43 42.93 42.20
CA GLN A 455 -56.93 43.69 41.03
C GLN A 455 -56.50 45.14 41.34
N ALA A 456 -56.64 45.59 42.59
CA ALA A 456 -56.22 46.92 43.02
C ALA A 456 -55.80 46.91 44.51
N TYR A 457 -54.93 47.85 44.87
CA TYR A 457 -54.37 47.99 46.20
C TYR A 457 -54.35 49.47 46.61
N GLU A 458 -54.72 49.76 47.86
CA GLU A 458 -54.64 51.08 48.48
C GLU A 458 -53.54 51.08 49.54
N TYR A 459 -52.82 52.20 49.67
CA TYR A 459 -51.77 52.39 50.67
C TYR A 459 -52.14 53.55 51.60
N ASP A 460 -52.51 53.23 52.84
CA ASP A 460 -53.05 54.17 53.84
C ASP A 460 -51.97 54.84 54.72
N ARG A 461 -50.69 54.75 54.29
CA ARG A 461 -49.48 55.11 55.05
C ARG A 461 -49.18 54.25 56.28
N VAL A 462 -50.00 53.22 56.58
CA VAL A 462 -49.75 52.21 57.62
C VAL A 462 -49.48 50.83 57.01
N GLY A 463 -50.18 50.48 55.92
CA GLY A 463 -50.01 49.24 55.18
C GLY A 463 -50.63 49.28 53.79
N VAL A 464 -50.54 48.16 53.07
CA VAL A 464 -51.19 47.96 51.76
C VAL A 464 -52.41 47.06 51.96
N GLN A 465 -53.59 47.51 51.57
CA GLN A 465 -54.82 46.73 51.63
C GLN A 465 -55.43 46.54 50.23
N PRO A 466 -56.03 45.38 49.93
CA PRO A 466 -56.66 45.14 48.64
C PRO A 466 -58.01 45.85 48.55
N VAL A 467 -58.26 46.52 47.43
CA VAL A 467 -59.49 47.28 47.17
C VAL A 467 -60.19 46.85 45.89
N LEU A 468 -61.46 47.23 45.75
CA LEU A 468 -62.19 47.09 44.49
C LEU A 468 -61.54 47.99 43.42
N PRO A 469 -61.36 47.52 42.18
CA PRO A 469 -60.75 48.31 41.12
C PRO A 469 -61.59 49.55 40.80
N LEU A 470 -60.93 50.69 40.68
CA LEU A 470 -61.55 51.95 40.26
C LEU A 470 -62.05 51.85 38.80
N PRO A 471 -63.19 52.49 38.46
CA PRO A 471 -63.70 52.48 37.09
C PRO A 471 -62.77 53.26 36.15
N THR A 472 -62.01 52.55 35.32
CA THR A 472 -61.18 53.12 34.26
C THR A 472 -62.02 53.44 33.02
N ALA A 473 -61.94 54.69 32.55
CA ALA A 473 -62.60 55.10 31.31
C ALA A 473 -61.86 54.51 30.08
N PRO A 474 -62.57 53.90 29.09
CA PRO A 474 -61.93 53.31 27.91
C PRO A 474 -61.02 54.26 27.12
N ALA A 475 -61.29 55.56 27.16
CA ALA A 475 -60.48 56.61 26.52
C ALA A 475 -59.03 56.74 27.06
N LEU A 476 -58.71 56.07 28.18
CA LEU A 476 -57.41 56.13 28.83
C LEU A 476 -56.42 55.06 28.34
N LEU A 477 -56.88 54.05 27.58
CA LEU A 477 -56.10 52.86 27.20
C LEU A 477 -55.18 53.05 25.97
N GLY A 478 -55.29 54.17 25.24
CA GLY A 478 -54.61 54.39 23.95
C GLY A 478 -53.43 55.36 23.99
N GLY A 479 -52.63 55.38 25.06
CA GLY A 479 -51.57 56.39 25.26
C GLY A 479 -50.15 55.85 25.42
N THR A 480 -49.22 56.32 24.58
CA THR A 480 -47.78 56.10 24.76
C THR A 480 -47.19 57.17 25.70
N GLY A 481 -47.21 56.90 27.00
CA GLY A 481 -46.54 57.73 28.03
C GLY A 481 -47.41 58.08 29.23
N VAL A 482 -46.77 58.54 30.31
CA VAL A 482 -47.41 58.93 31.58
C VAL A 482 -48.34 60.13 31.38
N ARG A 483 -49.55 60.08 31.93
CA ARG A 483 -50.56 61.15 31.82
C ARG A 483 -51.15 61.48 33.19
N GLN A 484 -51.26 62.77 33.49
CA GLN A 484 -52.10 63.26 34.59
C GLN A 484 -53.52 63.49 34.09
N VAL A 485 -54.52 62.96 34.80
CA VAL A 485 -55.94 62.98 34.42
C VAL A 485 -56.78 63.32 35.65
N MET A 486 -57.65 64.32 35.53
CA MET A 486 -58.63 64.63 36.56
C MET A 486 -59.86 63.72 36.39
N LEU A 487 -60.19 62.93 37.40
CA LEU A 487 -61.41 62.11 37.43
C LEU A 487 -62.27 62.54 38.63
N GLY A 488 -63.53 62.89 38.35
CA GLY A 488 -64.45 63.41 39.38
C GLY A 488 -64.12 64.84 39.82
N ALA A 489 -64.70 65.24 40.95
CA ALA A 489 -64.85 66.65 41.32
C ALA A 489 -63.62 67.37 41.92
N ASN A 490 -62.46 66.69 42.09
CA ASN A 490 -61.16 67.35 42.33
C ASN A 490 -59.92 66.43 42.38
N ASN A 491 -59.98 65.15 42.00
CA ASN A 491 -58.89 64.19 42.30
C ASN A 491 -57.94 63.98 41.09
N PRO A 492 -56.63 64.32 41.18
CA PRO A 492 -55.66 64.10 40.13
C PRO A 492 -55.10 62.68 40.17
N TYR A 493 -55.35 61.92 39.09
CA TYR A 493 -54.74 60.63 38.85
C TYR A 493 -53.50 60.78 37.98
N LEU A 494 -52.42 60.07 38.31
CA LEU A 494 -51.30 59.85 37.42
C LEU A 494 -51.37 58.41 36.91
N ILE A 495 -51.47 58.25 35.59
CA ILE A 495 -51.61 56.96 34.92
C ILE A 495 -50.37 56.73 34.06
N SER A 496 -49.73 55.58 34.26
CA SER A 496 -48.52 55.18 33.55
C SER A 496 -48.71 53.79 32.91
N PRO A 497 -48.51 53.64 31.59
CA PRO A 497 -48.60 52.34 30.94
C PRO A 497 -47.40 51.47 31.32
N LEU A 498 -47.65 50.23 31.71
CA LEU A 498 -46.63 49.20 31.87
C LEU A 498 -46.32 48.65 30.47
N GLN A 499 -45.20 49.06 29.87
CA GLN A 499 -44.83 48.71 28.50
C GLN A 499 -43.70 47.69 28.43
N TYR A 500 -43.86 46.68 27.59
CA TYR A 500 -42.81 45.71 27.26
C TYR A 500 -42.66 45.62 25.74
N ARG A 501 -41.46 45.92 25.21
CA ARG A 501 -41.14 45.92 23.77
C ARG A 501 -42.12 46.71 22.88
N GLY A 502 -42.73 47.77 23.41
CA GLY A 502 -43.67 48.66 22.71
C GLY A 502 -45.15 48.26 22.82
N GLU A 503 -45.48 47.13 23.44
CA GLU A 503 -46.86 46.75 23.78
C GLU A 503 -47.18 47.16 25.23
N THR A 504 -48.39 47.66 25.47
CA THR A 504 -48.86 47.99 26.83
C THR A 504 -49.53 46.75 27.44
N ILE A 505 -48.89 46.14 28.44
CA ILE A 505 -49.36 44.89 29.07
C ILE A 505 -50.30 45.14 30.26
N ALA A 506 -50.20 46.30 30.92
CA ALA A 506 -51.04 46.72 32.04
C ALA A 506 -50.92 48.24 32.27
N MET A 507 -51.67 48.80 33.24
CA MET A 507 -51.68 50.22 33.57
C MET A 507 -51.48 50.43 35.08
N LEU A 508 -50.47 51.20 35.47
CA LEU A 508 -50.26 51.65 36.84
C LEU A 508 -50.99 52.99 37.05
N SER A 509 -51.85 53.06 38.08
CA SER A 509 -52.59 54.28 38.42
C SER A 509 -52.32 54.70 39.85
N LEU A 510 -51.99 55.98 40.04
CA LEU A 510 -51.71 56.62 41.33
C LEU A 510 -52.67 57.79 41.51
N SER A 511 -53.11 58.09 42.74
CA SER A 511 -54.02 59.21 43.04
C SER A 511 -53.62 59.85 44.36
N ASP A 512 -53.59 61.19 44.41
CA ASP A 512 -53.33 61.95 45.63
C ASP A 512 -54.04 63.32 45.54
N PRO A 513 -55.12 63.57 46.32
CA PRO A 513 -55.96 64.77 46.18
C PRO A 513 -55.23 66.10 46.35
N GLU A 514 -54.13 66.12 47.10
CA GLU A 514 -53.44 67.36 47.50
C GLU A 514 -52.11 67.58 46.77
N ARG A 515 -51.71 66.67 45.87
CA ARG A 515 -50.37 66.65 45.26
C ARG A 515 -50.35 67.13 43.80
N ASN A 516 -49.47 68.09 43.51
CA ASN A 516 -49.08 68.45 42.16
C ASN A 516 -47.82 67.65 41.76
N TRP A 517 -47.94 66.82 40.73
CA TRP A 517 -46.85 65.98 40.23
C TRP A 517 -45.80 66.81 39.48
N THR A 518 -44.54 66.68 39.88
CA THR A 518 -43.39 67.34 39.23
C THR A 518 -42.85 66.52 38.05
N ALA A 519 -42.10 67.16 37.15
CA ALA A 519 -41.48 66.46 36.00
C ALA A 519 -40.49 65.35 36.43
N GLU A 520 -39.82 65.52 37.57
CA GLU A 520 -38.91 64.52 38.15
C GLU A 520 -39.68 63.30 38.68
N GLU A 521 -40.81 63.52 39.37
CA GLU A 521 -41.70 62.43 39.84
C GLU A 521 -42.35 61.68 38.67
N ILE A 522 -42.77 62.38 37.61
CA ILE A 522 -43.31 61.76 36.39
C ILE A 522 -42.26 60.86 35.73
N THR A 523 -41.00 61.32 35.66
CA THR A 523 -39.88 60.54 35.11
C THR A 523 -39.57 59.31 35.97
N LEU A 524 -39.58 59.47 37.30
CA LEU A 524 -39.41 58.36 38.25
C LEU A 524 -40.51 57.31 38.09
N ILE A 525 -41.77 57.73 37.95
CA ILE A 525 -42.92 56.83 37.81
C ILE A 525 -42.90 56.11 36.45
N SER A 526 -42.43 56.75 35.39
CA SER A 526 -42.14 56.07 34.11
C SER A 526 -41.09 54.97 34.28
N SER A 527 -39.96 55.28 34.93
CA SER A 527 -38.88 54.31 35.18
C SER A 527 -39.33 53.11 36.04
N ILE A 528 -40.12 53.36 37.08
CA ILE A 528 -40.75 52.31 37.90
C ILE A 528 -41.72 51.48 37.05
N SER A 529 -42.49 52.10 36.16
CA SER A 529 -43.44 51.42 35.28
C SER A 529 -42.73 50.48 34.30
N ASP A 530 -41.62 50.92 33.70
CA ASP A 530 -40.81 50.10 32.81
C ASP A 530 -40.20 48.90 33.57
N GLN A 531 -39.68 49.11 34.79
CA GLN A 531 -39.15 48.01 35.61
C GLN A 531 -40.22 47.03 36.09
N VAL A 532 -41.41 47.52 36.47
CA VAL A 532 -42.54 46.66 36.87
C VAL A 532 -43.06 45.88 35.67
N ALA A 533 -43.11 46.46 34.46
CA ALA A 533 -43.48 45.74 33.24
C ALA A 533 -42.51 44.57 32.95
N ILE A 534 -41.20 44.81 33.06
CA ILE A 534 -40.17 43.78 32.90
C ILE A 534 -40.28 42.71 33.98
N ALA A 535 -40.47 43.08 35.25
CA ALA A 535 -40.60 42.15 36.36
C ALA A 535 -41.84 41.24 36.23
N LEU A 536 -42.97 41.80 35.78
CA LEU A 536 -44.20 41.09 35.53
C LEU A 536 -44.07 40.10 34.36
N GLU A 537 -43.45 40.50 33.24
CA GLU A 537 -43.19 39.60 32.12
C GLU A 537 -42.19 38.49 32.50
N ASN A 538 -41.15 38.79 33.26
CA ASN A 538 -40.22 37.79 33.78
C ASN A 538 -40.92 36.79 34.72
N ALA A 539 -41.83 37.25 35.59
CA ALA A 539 -42.60 36.37 36.48
C ALA A 539 -43.57 35.46 35.68
N ARG A 540 -44.25 36.02 34.67
CA ARG A 540 -45.12 35.27 33.75
C ARG A 540 -44.34 34.19 32.99
N LEU A 541 -43.19 34.56 32.42
CA LEU A 541 -42.30 33.65 31.69
C LEU A 541 -41.71 32.58 32.60
N PHE A 542 -41.38 32.92 33.85
CA PHE A 542 -40.89 31.94 34.82
C PHE A 542 -41.97 30.92 35.22
N GLU A 543 -43.22 31.34 35.40
CA GLU A 543 -44.32 30.43 35.67
C GLU A 543 -44.65 29.53 34.46
N GLU A 544 -44.68 30.09 33.24
CA GLU A 544 -44.85 29.34 31.99
C GLU A 544 -43.70 28.33 31.81
N ALA A 545 -42.45 28.74 32.02
CA ALA A 545 -41.28 27.86 31.97
C ALA A 545 -41.31 26.76 33.04
N GLN A 546 -41.72 27.05 34.28
CA GLN A 546 -41.88 26.02 35.31
C GLN A 546 -42.96 25.00 34.96
N ARG A 547 -44.10 25.43 34.39
CA ARG A 547 -45.17 24.52 33.95
C ARG A 547 -44.70 23.65 32.78
N THR A 548 -44.08 24.25 31.76
CA THR A 548 -43.48 23.52 30.64
C THR A 548 -42.43 22.53 31.12
N ALA A 549 -41.55 22.91 32.05
CA ALA A 549 -40.56 22.02 32.64
C ALA A 549 -41.21 20.84 33.37
N ARG A 550 -42.26 21.03 34.17
CA ARG A 550 -42.99 19.93 34.83
C ARG A 550 -43.65 18.98 33.83
N SER A 551 -44.21 19.51 32.73
CA SER A 551 -44.79 18.68 31.66
C SER A 551 -43.72 17.89 30.91
N GLN A 552 -42.56 18.50 30.62
CA GLN A 552 -41.41 17.83 30.01
C GLN A 552 -40.79 16.79 30.93
N GLU A 553 -40.66 17.08 32.23
CA GLU A 553 -40.21 16.15 33.27
C GLU A 553 -41.10 14.90 33.30
N LEU A 554 -42.44 15.06 33.33
CA LEU A 554 -43.38 13.94 33.32
C LEU A 554 -43.31 13.12 32.01
N LEU A 555 -43.19 13.79 30.86
CA LEU A 555 -42.98 13.13 29.56
C LEU A 555 -41.67 12.33 29.52
N ASN A 556 -40.58 12.92 30.03
CA ASN A 556 -39.27 12.28 30.11
C ASN A 556 -39.27 11.09 31.08
N GLN A 557 -39.96 11.19 32.22
CA GLN A 557 -40.10 10.07 33.17
C GLN A 557 -40.90 8.91 32.55
N VAL A 558 -41.98 9.19 31.81
CA VAL A 558 -42.73 8.17 31.05
C VAL A 558 -41.86 7.52 29.95
N LEU A 559 -41.08 8.32 29.23
CA LEU A 559 -40.09 7.84 28.25
C LEU A 559 -38.97 6.99 28.89
N GLN A 560 -38.50 7.38 30.06
CA GLN A 560 -37.42 6.67 30.76
C GLN A 560 -37.91 5.32 31.31
N ALA A 561 -39.09 5.29 31.96
CA ALA A 561 -39.73 4.06 32.41
C ALA A 561 -39.97 3.09 31.23
N ALA A 562 -40.36 3.62 30.07
CA ALA A 562 -40.50 2.85 28.85
C ALA A 562 -39.17 2.28 28.32
N SER A 563 -38.10 3.08 28.30
CA SER A 563 -36.80 2.69 27.75
C SER A 563 -35.99 1.73 28.63
N SER A 564 -36.32 1.64 29.92
CA SER A 564 -35.52 0.92 30.93
C SER A 564 -36.02 -0.49 31.25
N MET A 565 -37.13 -0.92 30.63
CA MET A 565 -37.78 -2.20 30.90
C MET A 565 -38.01 -2.99 29.61
N SER A 566 -37.57 -4.25 29.58
CA SER A 566 -37.80 -5.18 28.46
C SER A 566 -39.20 -5.81 28.47
N ASN A 567 -39.94 -5.73 29.59
CA ASN A 567 -41.28 -6.29 29.72
C ASN A 567 -42.36 -5.19 29.67
N ALA A 568 -43.22 -5.27 28.66
CA ALA A 568 -44.27 -4.29 28.41
C ALA A 568 -45.35 -4.19 29.52
N GLU A 569 -45.67 -5.28 30.21
CA GLU A 569 -46.64 -5.27 31.31
C GLU A 569 -46.10 -4.48 32.52
N ILE A 570 -44.81 -4.67 32.84
CA ILE A 570 -44.14 -3.96 33.94
C ILE A 570 -43.98 -2.46 33.58
N ALA A 571 -43.58 -2.17 32.34
CA ALA A 571 -43.43 -0.80 31.84
C ALA A 571 -44.76 -0.02 31.88
N LEU A 572 -45.86 -0.61 31.38
CA LEU A 572 -47.18 0.04 31.40
C LEU A 572 -47.70 0.27 32.83
N ARG A 573 -47.34 -0.60 33.78
CA ARG A 573 -47.69 -0.41 35.19
C ARG A 573 -46.94 0.73 35.86
N GLU A 574 -45.63 0.86 35.63
CA GLU A 574 -44.86 2.00 36.17
C GLU A 574 -45.27 3.32 35.52
N ILE A 575 -45.55 3.31 34.21
CA ILE A 575 -46.13 4.46 33.50
C ILE A 575 -47.46 4.88 34.13
N ALA A 576 -48.38 3.95 34.43
CA ALA A 576 -49.62 4.27 35.12
C ALA A 576 -49.37 4.89 36.52
N ALA A 577 -48.34 4.46 37.23
CA ALA A 577 -47.96 4.99 38.54
C ALA A 577 -47.37 6.41 38.46
N LEU A 578 -46.56 6.68 37.43
CA LEU A 578 -46.04 8.02 37.14
C LEU A 578 -47.17 8.98 36.74
N LEU A 579 -48.08 8.55 35.86
CA LEU A 579 -49.26 9.34 35.48
C LEU A 579 -50.15 9.65 36.68
N ALA A 580 -50.43 8.67 37.55
CA ALA A 580 -51.30 8.87 38.72
C ALA A 580 -50.73 9.89 39.71
N ARG A 581 -49.41 9.86 39.93
CA ARG A 581 -48.69 10.84 40.75
C ARG A 581 -48.61 12.21 40.08
N GLY A 582 -48.22 12.26 38.80
CA GLY A 582 -47.99 13.50 38.04
C GLY A 582 -49.27 14.30 37.74
N LEU A 583 -50.39 13.62 37.51
CA LEU A 583 -51.71 14.22 37.33
C LEU A 583 -52.51 14.36 38.64
N ASN A 584 -52.01 13.79 39.75
CA ASN A 584 -52.73 13.66 41.03
C ASN A 584 -54.14 13.04 40.88
N MET A 585 -54.28 12.05 40.00
CA MET A 585 -55.54 11.40 39.63
C MET A 585 -55.41 9.87 39.68
N SER A 586 -56.52 9.16 39.76
CA SER A 586 -56.51 7.70 39.59
C SER A 586 -56.45 7.35 38.09
N VAL A 587 -55.49 6.50 37.70
CA VAL A 587 -55.17 6.24 36.28
C VAL A 587 -55.20 4.74 35.99
N GLY A 588 -56.05 4.34 35.04
CA GLY A 588 -56.10 2.98 34.50
C GLY A 588 -55.57 2.91 33.08
N ILE A 589 -54.81 1.86 32.75
CA ILE A 589 -54.34 1.58 31.38
C ILE A 589 -54.88 0.22 30.94
N PHE A 590 -55.47 0.20 29.73
CA PHE A 590 -56.13 -0.97 29.15
C PHE A 590 -55.68 -1.16 27.70
N THR A 591 -55.51 -2.41 27.26
CA THR A 591 -55.11 -2.77 25.89
C THR A 591 -56.19 -3.59 25.20
N PHE A 592 -56.31 -3.45 23.87
CA PHE A 592 -57.25 -4.25 23.07
C PHE A 592 -56.59 -5.55 22.59
N LEU A 593 -57.25 -6.68 22.83
CA LEU A 593 -56.81 -7.99 22.36
C LEU A 593 -57.22 -8.27 20.90
N SER A 594 -58.15 -7.48 20.37
CA SER A 594 -58.65 -7.60 18.99
C SER A 594 -59.00 -6.22 18.42
N PRO A 595 -58.83 -5.97 17.10
CA PRO A 595 -59.09 -4.66 16.49
C PRO A 595 -60.54 -4.17 16.62
N ASP A 596 -61.48 -5.08 16.84
CA ASP A 596 -62.90 -4.80 17.02
C ASP A 596 -63.28 -4.38 18.45
N ALA A 597 -62.30 -4.22 19.35
CA ALA A 597 -62.49 -3.81 20.74
C ALA A 597 -63.44 -4.70 21.58
N ARG A 598 -63.69 -5.96 21.17
CA ARG A 598 -64.58 -6.87 21.92
C ARG A 598 -64.03 -7.26 23.29
N ARG A 599 -62.71 -7.39 23.41
CA ARG A 599 -62.02 -7.82 24.63
C ARG A 599 -60.87 -6.87 24.97
N ILE A 600 -60.78 -6.53 26.25
CA ILE A 600 -59.71 -5.70 26.79
C ILE A 600 -58.95 -6.45 27.89
N GLN A 601 -57.66 -6.15 27.99
CA GLN A 601 -56.81 -6.58 29.09
C GLN A 601 -56.42 -5.35 29.91
N PRO A 602 -56.82 -5.29 31.20
CA PRO A 602 -56.30 -4.30 32.14
C PRO A 602 -54.81 -4.53 32.37
N GLN A 603 -54.01 -3.47 32.23
CA GLN A 603 -52.57 -3.51 32.46
C GLN A 603 -52.23 -2.95 33.85
N ALA A 604 -52.90 -1.86 34.26
CA ALA A 604 -52.76 -1.28 35.60
C ALA A 604 -53.97 -0.41 35.97
N LEU A 605 -54.21 -0.21 37.27
CA LEU A 605 -55.11 0.81 37.82
C LEU A 605 -54.51 1.38 39.10
N MET A 606 -53.88 2.54 38.97
CA MET A 606 -53.06 3.15 40.00
C MET A 606 -53.80 4.30 40.68
N LEU A 607 -53.72 4.35 42.01
CA LEU A 607 -54.12 5.51 42.81
C LEU A 607 -52.98 6.55 42.87
N PRO A 608 -53.27 7.84 43.16
CA PRO A 608 -52.22 8.86 43.38
C PRO A 608 -51.22 8.51 44.50
N SER A 609 -51.62 7.64 45.44
CA SER A 609 -50.77 7.08 46.50
C SER A 609 -49.73 6.08 46.00
N GLY A 610 -49.79 5.64 44.75
CA GLY A 610 -48.96 4.56 44.19
C GLY A 610 -49.49 3.15 44.42
N GLU A 611 -50.66 3.00 45.04
CA GLU A 611 -51.32 1.70 45.23
C GLU A 611 -51.94 1.20 43.92
N ASN A 612 -51.67 -0.07 43.54
CA ASN A 612 -52.31 -0.72 42.39
C ASN A 612 -53.52 -1.54 42.84
N LEU A 613 -54.68 -1.24 42.27
CA LEU A 613 -55.94 -1.92 42.61
C LEU A 613 -56.18 -3.21 41.83
N LEU A 614 -55.30 -3.57 40.88
CA LEU A 614 -55.38 -4.81 40.10
C LEU A 614 -54.33 -5.82 40.57
N ALA A 615 -54.73 -6.77 41.42
CA ALA A 615 -53.86 -7.85 41.90
C ALA A 615 -53.77 -9.05 40.93
N THR A 616 -54.85 -9.33 40.17
CA THR A 616 -54.89 -10.32 39.08
C THR A 616 -56.13 -10.05 38.23
N ALA A 617 -55.98 -9.39 37.07
CA ALA A 617 -57.09 -8.99 36.23
C ALA A 617 -57.16 -9.84 34.95
N GLY A 618 -58.20 -10.68 34.86
CA GLY A 618 -58.46 -11.48 33.65
C GLY A 618 -58.98 -10.65 32.47
N ILE A 619 -59.05 -11.27 31.31
CA ILE A 619 -59.57 -10.66 30.07
C ILE A 619 -61.04 -10.27 30.25
N ILE A 620 -61.37 -8.99 30.05
CA ILE A 620 -62.73 -8.46 30.17
C ILE A 620 -63.38 -8.42 28.78
N SER A 621 -64.61 -8.92 28.66
CA SER A 621 -65.44 -8.73 27.47
C SER A 621 -66.29 -7.46 27.62
N LEU A 622 -66.23 -6.55 26.66
CA LEU A 622 -66.93 -5.26 26.73
C LEU A 622 -68.39 -5.38 26.26
N PRO A 623 -69.35 -4.71 26.94
CA PRO A 623 -70.71 -4.48 26.43
C PRO A 623 -70.74 -3.77 25.06
N ARG A 624 -71.80 -4.01 24.27
CA ARG A 624 -71.89 -3.54 22.87
C ARG A 624 -71.85 -2.02 22.73
N ASP A 625 -72.38 -1.27 23.69
CA ASP A 625 -72.34 0.20 23.69
C ASP A 625 -70.94 0.74 24.00
N LEU A 626 -70.21 0.12 24.94
CA LEU A 626 -68.80 0.43 25.20
C LEU A 626 -67.89 0.06 24.02
N GLN A 627 -68.14 -1.06 23.32
CA GLN A 627 -67.42 -1.39 22.08
C GLN A 627 -67.54 -0.27 21.03
N ILE A 628 -68.75 0.23 20.79
CA ILE A 628 -69.00 1.33 19.84
C ILE A 628 -68.31 2.62 20.30
N PHE A 629 -68.37 2.95 21.60
CA PHE A 629 -67.67 4.10 22.17
C PHE A 629 -66.16 4.04 21.92
N PHE A 630 -65.49 2.94 22.27
CA PHE A 630 -64.04 2.80 22.06
C PHE A 630 -63.62 2.69 20.59
N GLN A 631 -64.49 2.18 19.72
CA GLN A 631 -64.31 2.24 18.26
C GLN A 631 -64.38 3.69 17.73
N GLY A 632 -65.25 4.54 18.30
CA GLY A 632 -65.33 5.98 17.97
C GLY A 632 -64.25 6.85 18.62
N LEU A 633 -63.76 6.48 19.81
CA LEU A 633 -62.85 7.29 20.63
C LEU A 633 -61.58 7.69 19.86
N SER A 634 -61.43 8.99 19.60
CA SER A 634 -60.36 9.56 18.78
C SER A 634 -59.75 10.85 19.36
N ARG A 635 -60.41 11.41 20.38
CA ARG A 635 -60.00 12.54 21.23
C ARG A 635 -60.36 12.19 22.69
N PRO A 636 -59.88 12.94 23.70
CA PRO A 636 -60.30 12.73 25.08
C PRO A 636 -61.79 12.98 25.26
N GLU A 637 -62.56 11.95 25.63
CA GLU A 637 -64.02 12.04 25.80
C GLU A 637 -64.48 11.42 27.13
N MET A 638 -65.52 12.03 27.72
CA MET A 638 -66.16 11.49 28.93
C MET A 638 -67.00 10.27 28.54
N GLY A 639 -66.80 9.14 29.23
CA GLY A 639 -67.50 7.89 28.94
C GLY A 639 -68.18 7.27 30.16
N LYS A 640 -68.89 6.17 29.93
CA LYS A 640 -69.52 5.38 31.00
C LYS A 640 -68.49 4.61 31.83
N VAL A 641 -68.89 4.18 33.03
CA VAL A 641 -68.12 3.31 33.92
C VAL A 641 -67.79 1.97 33.25
N LEU A 642 -66.54 1.49 33.38
CA LEU A 642 -66.20 0.11 33.02
C LEU A 642 -66.72 -0.87 34.09
N PRO A 643 -67.22 -2.07 33.72
CA PRO A 643 -67.71 -3.06 34.69
C PRO A 643 -66.73 -3.43 35.82
N ILE A 644 -65.42 -3.34 35.58
CA ILE A 644 -64.40 -3.61 36.59
C ILE A 644 -64.32 -2.52 37.68
N PHE A 645 -64.70 -1.27 37.40
CA PHE A 645 -64.69 -0.20 38.40
C PHE A 645 -65.80 -0.35 39.45
N GLU A 646 -66.95 -0.93 39.05
CA GLU A 646 -68.04 -1.27 39.97
C GLU A 646 -67.63 -2.41 40.92
N GLN A 647 -66.93 -3.43 40.40
CA GLN A 647 -66.40 -4.55 41.18
C GLN A 647 -65.35 -4.13 42.23
N LEU A 648 -64.65 -3.01 41.99
CA LEU A 648 -63.62 -2.47 42.87
C LEU A 648 -64.15 -1.44 43.89
N ASN A 649 -65.48 -1.23 43.98
CA ASN A 649 -66.13 -0.29 44.93
C ASN A 649 -65.61 1.16 44.88
N LEU A 650 -65.06 1.61 43.75
CA LEU A 650 -64.45 2.94 43.58
C LEU A 650 -65.43 4.11 43.82
N ALA A 651 -66.73 3.86 43.67
CA ALA A 651 -67.80 4.85 43.79
C ALA A 651 -67.92 5.54 45.17
N GLN A 652 -67.26 5.04 46.22
CA GLN A 652 -67.29 5.69 47.54
C GLN A 652 -66.43 6.96 47.62
N ASN A 653 -65.32 7.02 46.85
CA ASN A 653 -64.30 8.08 46.96
C ASN A 653 -64.04 8.81 45.62
N TYR A 654 -64.60 8.31 44.50
CA TYR A 654 -64.33 8.80 43.15
C TYR A 654 -65.63 9.00 42.37
N ASP A 655 -65.72 10.07 41.56
CA ASP A 655 -66.89 10.32 40.70
C ASP A 655 -66.80 9.46 39.44
N LEU A 656 -67.31 8.24 39.53
CA LEU A 656 -67.41 7.33 38.40
C LEU A 656 -68.38 7.85 37.30
N GLY A 657 -69.25 8.82 37.60
CA GLY A 657 -70.06 9.51 36.60
C GLY A 657 -69.23 10.37 35.62
N ARG A 658 -67.94 10.58 35.90
CA ARG A 658 -67.04 11.46 35.15
C ARG A 658 -65.65 10.83 34.92
N VAL A 659 -65.61 9.68 34.24
CA VAL A 659 -64.34 9.10 33.74
C VAL A 659 -63.99 9.70 32.36
N LEU A 660 -62.80 10.29 32.25
CA LEU A 660 -62.24 10.75 30.97
C LEU A 660 -61.43 9.61 30.34
N TYR A 661 -61.80 9.22 29.12
CA TYR A 661 -61.08 8.21 28.34
C TYR A 661 -60.22 8.84 27.26
N VAL A 662 -58.99 8.35 27.11
CA VAL A 662 -58.01 8.82 26.12
C VAL A 662 -57.51 7.62 25.31
N ALA A 663 -57.62 7.68 23.99
CA ALA A 663 -57.19 6.57 23.13
C ALA A 663 -55.66 6.47 23.00
N ILE A 664 -55.11 5.27 23.19
CA ILE A 664 -53.73 4.92 22.86
C ILE A 664 -53.74 4.36 21.44
N ARG A 665 -53.15 5.09 20.49
CA ARG A 665 -53.19 4.77 19.05
C ARG A 665 -51.83 5.02 18.39
N THR A 666 -51.41 4.12 17.51
CA THR A 666 -50.32 4.36 16.57
C THR A 666 -50.90 4.96 15.27
N ALA A 667 -50.05 5.24 14.29
CA ALA A 667 -50.50 5.73 12.97
C ALA A 667 -51.42 4.72 12.23
N THR A 668 -51.30 3.42 12.55
CA THR A 668 -51.94 2.32 11.81
C THR A 668 -53.00 1.54 12.60
N LYS A 669 -52.98 1.59 13.94
CA LYS A 669 -53.84 0.73 14.79
C LYS A 669 -54.20 1.37 16.14
N LYS A 670 -55.39 1.05 16.65
CA LYS A 670 -55.75 1.30 18.06
C LYS A 670 -55.14 0.22 18.96
N VAL A 671 -54.35 0.65 19.94
CA VAL A 671 -53.61 -0.24 20.86
C VAL A 671 -54.37 -0.43 22.18
N GLY A 672 -54.98 0.64 22.69
CA GLY A 672 -55.63 0.64 23.99
C GLY A 672 -56.28 1.97 24.34
N PHE A 673 -56.50 2.19 25.63
CA PHE A 673 -56.92 3.47 26.18
C PHE A 673 -56.44 3.67 27.63
N ILE A 674 -56.38 4.94 28.03
CA ILE A 674 -56.19 5.38 29.41
C ILE A 674 -57.55 5.83 29.95
N ALA A 675 -57.86 5.45 31.18
CA ALA A 675 -59.02 5.92 31.95
C ALA A 675 -58.54 6.80 33.10
N LEU A 676 -58.94 8.07 33.10
CA LEU A 676 -58.62 9.06 34.12
C LEU A 676 -59.85 9.26 35.01
N ILE A 677 -59.72 8.99 36.31
CA ILE A 677 -60.82 8.95 37.28
C ILE A 677 -60.58 10.05 38.34
N GLN A 678 -61.52 11.00 38.45
CA GLN A 678 -61.46 12.12 39.39
C GLN A 678 -62.03 11.79 40.78
N ARG A 679 -61.59 12.51 41.82
CA ARG A 679 -62.25 12.51 43.13
C ARG A 679 -63.52 13.36 43.08
N ALA A 680 -64.48 13.05 43.95
CA ALA A 680 -65.80 13.69 43.95
C ALA A 680 -65.80 15.19 44.35
N GLU A 681 -64.69 15.72 44.87
CA GLU A 681 -64.56 17.10 45.34
C GLU A 681 -63.91 18.05 44.31
N ASP A 682 -63.36 17.52 43.22
CA ASP A 682 -62.59 18.30 42.23
C ASP A 682 -63.48 19.03 41.21
N ILE A 683 -63.01 20.21 40.76
CA ILE A 683 -63.66 20.99 39.70
C ILE A 683 -63.36 20.37 38.31
N LEU A 684 -64.24 20.67 37.36
CA LEU A 684 -64.22 20.19 35.97
C LEU A 684 -62.83 20.27 35.32
N LEU A 685 -62.36 19.14 34.75
CA LEU A 685 -61.10 19.02 34.02
C LEU A 685 -60.89 20.18 33.03
N ASP A 686 -59.84 20.96 33.27
CA ASP A 686 -59.41 22.06 32.43
C ASP A 686 -58.92 21.57 31.04
N PRO A 687 -58.87 22.45 30.02
CA PRO A 687 -58.42 22.06 28.68
C PRO A 687 -56.96 21.61 28.63
N GLU A 688 -56.06 22.21 29.43
CA GLU A 688 -54.61 21.96 29.41
C GLU A 688 -54.33 20.51 29.88
N THR A 689 -55.02 20.03 30.92
CA THR A 689 -54.95 18.64 31.41
C THR A 689 -55.42 17.62 30.36
N ARG A 690 -56.39 17.96 29.49
CA ARG A 690 -56.84 17.06 28.41
C ARG A 690 -55.82 16.94 27.29
N GLU A 691 -55.18 18.04 26.92
CA GLU A 691 -54.11 18.05 25.93
C GLU A 691 -52.88 17.30 26.44
N LEU A 692 -52.49 17.52 27.70
CA LEU A 692 -51.41 16.78 28.36
C LEU A 692 -51.71 15.27 28.39
N ALA A 693 -52.91 14.86 28.77
CA ALA A 693 -53.33 13.46 28.76
C ALA A 693 -53.28 12.83 27.35
N GLN A 694 -53.67 13.57 26.31
CA GLN A 694 -53.57 13.10 24.92
C GLN A 694 -52.12 13.00 24.44
N ALA A 695 -51.26 13.94 24.81
CA ALA A 695 -49.83 13.87 24.49
C ALA A 695 -49.17 12.66 25.15
N LEU A 696 -49.45 12.42 26.43
CA LEU A 696 -48.97 11.25 27.18
C LEU A 696 -49.50 9.94 26.57
N ALA A 697 -50.78 9.87 26.18
CA ALA A 697 -51.35 8.68 25.52
C ALA A 697 -50.74 8.40 24.13
N ASN A 698 -50.38 9.44 23.38
CA ASN A 698 -49.64 9.28 22.12
C ASN A 698 -48.23 8.73 22.39
N GLN A 699 -47.53 9.26 23.40
CA GLN A 699 -46.18 8.81 23.76
C GLN A 699 -46.18 7.34 24.19
N ILE A 700 -47.19 6.92 24.96
CA ILE A 700 -47.40 5.53 25.40
C ILE A 700 -47.67 4.59 24.21
N ALA A 701 -48.31 5.07 23.13
CA ALA A 701 -48.49 4.27 21.93
C ALA A 701 -47.15 3.93 21.24
N VAL A 702 -46.26 4.92 21.11
CA VAL A 702 -44.90 4.75 20.57
C VAL A 702 -44.09 3.77 21.43
N VAL A 703 -44.22 3.87 22.76
CA VAL A 703 -43.58 2.95 23.72
C VAL A 703 -44.01 1.51 23.52
N VAL A 704 -45.32 1.25 23.40
CA VAL A 704 -45.84 -0.12 23.18
C VAL A 704 -45.42 -0.65 21.81
N GLU A 705 -45.34 0.19 20.79
CA GLU A 705 -44.84 -0.20 19.46
C GLU A 705 -43.36 -0.59 19.52
N ASN A 706 -42.51 0.21 20.17
CA ASN A 706 -41.08 -0.09 20.37
C ASN A 706 -40.85 -1.38 21.16
N LEU A 707 -41.63 -1.64 22.22
CA LEU A 707 -41.49 -2.85 23.03
C LEU A 707 -41.86 -4.12 22.24
N ASN A 708 -42.89 -4.06 21.38
CA ASN A 708 -43.21 -5.17 20.47
C ASN A 708 -42.10 -5.41 19.42
N LEU A 709 -41.50 -4.33 18.90
CA LEU A 709 -40.36 -4.44 17.97
C LEU A 709 -39.12 -5.02 18.65
N LEU A 710 -38.85 -4.68 19.91
CA LEU A 710 -37.77 -5.27 20.70
C LEU A 710 -37.95 -6.78 20.86
N THR A 711 -39.14 -7.27 21.23
CA THR A 711 -39.39 -8.72 21.37
C THR A 711 -39.22 -9.48 20.04
N GLU A 712 -39.65 -8.94 18.90
CA GLU A 712 -39.39 -9.55 17.58
C GLU A 712 -37.90 -9.48 17.19
N THR A 713 -37.18 -8.45 17.63
CA THR A 713 -35.74 -8.31 17.41
C THR A 713 -34.95 -9.29 18.27
N GLU A 714 -35.32 -9.47 19.54
CA GLU A 714 -34.76 -10.51 20.43
C GLU A 714 -34.98 -11.90 19.84
N ARG A 715 -36.21 -12.22 19.39
CA ARG A 715 -36.55 -13.49 18.74
C ARG A 715 -35.64 -13.77 17.52
N ARG A 716 -35.46 -12.79 16.63
CA ARG A 716 -34.54 -12.89 15.48
C ARG A 716 -33.08 -12.95 15.89
N SER A 717 -32.70 -12.30 16.99
CA SER A 717 -31.34 -12.35 17.51
C SER A 717 -31.00 -13.75 18.02
N THR A 718 -31.95 -14.45 18.65
CA THR A 718 -31.79 -15.86 19.04
C THR A 718 -31.62 -16.76 17.82
N GLU A 719 -32.51 -16.64 16.81
CA GLU A 719 -32.41 -17.38 15.53
C GLU A 719 -31.05 -17.16 14.84
N LEU A 720 -30.55 -15.92 14.83
CA LEU A 720 -29.23 -15.59 14.27
C LEU A 720 -28.06 -16.08 15.12
N GLN A 721 -28.21 -16.13 16.45
CA GLN A 721 -27.17 -16.62 17.35
C GLN A 721 -26.99 -18.14 17.23
N GLU A 722 -28.07 -18.90 17.10
CA GLU A 722 -28.04 -20.35 16.83
C GLU A 722 -27.34 -20.64 15.49
N LEU A 723 -27.66 -19.87 14.44
CA LEU A 723 -26.98 -19.92 13.15
C LEU A 723 -25.49 -19.55 13.22
N TYR A 724 -25.14 -18.56 14.03
CA TYR A 724 -23.76 -18.12 14.21
C TYR A 724 -22.93 -19.15 15.00
N GLU A 725 -23.48 -19.76 16.05
CA GLU A 725 -22.81 -20.84 16.79
C GLU A 725 -22.59 -22.09 15.91
N LEU A 726 -23.55 -22.42 15.04
CA LEU A 726 -23.37 -23.46 14.01
C LEU A 726 -22.25 -23.09 13.03
N SER A 727 -22.23 -21.86 12.53
CA SER A 727 -21.18 -21.38 11.61
C SER A 727 -19.79 -21.34 12.26
N LEU A 728 -19.67 -21.01 13.54
CA LEU A 728 -18.40 -21.02 14.27
C LEU A 728 -17.85 -22.43 14.39
N ARG A 729 -18.67 -23.39 14.87
CA ARG A 729 -18.21 -24.79 15.03
C ARG A 729 -17.81 -25.43 13.72
N PHE A 730 -18.49 -25.14 12.61
CA PHE A 730 -18.06 -25.59 11.28
C PHE A 730 -16.81 -24.87 10.78
N GLY A 731 -16.56 -23.62 11.19
CA GLY A 731 -15.36 -22.86 10.84
C GLY A 731 -14.08 -23.30 11.57
N ASP A 732 -14.22 -23.90 12.76
CA ASP A 732 -13.09 -24.44 13.53
C ASP A 732 -12.56 -25.78 12.97
N VAL A 733 -13.36 -26.49 12.16
CA VAL A 733 -13.03 -27.83 11.65
C VAL A 733 -12.44 -27.75 10.24
N VAL A 734 -11.23 -28.29 10.10
CA VAL A 734 -10.41 -28.18 8.88
C VAL A 734 -10.30 -29.51 8.12
N GLU A 735 -10.52 -30.65 8.78
CA GLU A 735 -10.48 -31.96 8.14
C GLU A 735 -11.86 -32.42 7.65
N VAL A 736 -11.93 -32.83 6.39
CA VAL A 736 -13.19 -33.21 5.71
C VAL A 736 -13.95 -34.30 6.48
N LYS A 737 -13.25 -35.27 7.12
CA LYS A 737 -13.91 -36.32 7.91
C LYS A 737 -14.54 -35.78 9.19
N GLU A 738 -13.80 -34.96 9.94
CA GLU A 738 -14.30 -34.30 11.15
C GLU A 738 -15.51 -33.40 10.83
N THR A 739 -15.52 -32.71 9.69
CA THR A 739 -16.67 -31.91 9.24
C THR A 739 -17.91 -32.77 8.98
N GLN A 740 -17.74 -33.97 8.43
CA GLN A 740 -18.84 -34.92 8.18
C GLN A 740 -19.37 -35.52 9.48
N GLU A 741 -18.49 -35.85 10.43
CA GLU A 741 -18.87 -36.34 11.76
C GLU A 741 -19.63 -35.27 12.55
N LEU A 742 -19.12 -34.04 12.58
CA LEU A 742 -19.81 -32.90 13.21
C LEU A 742 -21.16 -32.60 12.56
N LEU A 743 -21.28 -32.72 11.22
CA LEU A 743 -22.56 -32.56 10.53
C LEU A 743 -23.60 -33.58 11.02
N VAL A 744 -23.24 -34.85 11.09
CA VAL A 744 -24.16 -35.91 11.55
C VAL A 744 -24.54 -35.68 13.01
N GLU A 745 -23.58 -35.34 13.87
CA GLU A 745 -23.82 -35.03 15.29
C GLU A 745 -24.82 -33.88 15.46
N ARG A 746 -24.57 -32.75 14.79
CA ARG A 746 -25.43 -31.56 14.87
C ARG A 746 -26.81 -31.82 14.27
N ALA A 747 -26.91 -32.61 13.19
CA ALA A 747 -28.18 -32.97 12.59
C ALA A 747 -29.02 -33.87 13.50
N VAL A 748 -28.40 -34.85 14.17
CA VAL A 748 -29.09 -35.70 15.15
C VAL A 748 -29.56 -34.88 16.36
N GLU A 749 -28.72 -33.98 16.90
CA GLU A 749 -29.07 -33.15 18.07
C GLU A 749 -30.18 -32.12 17.75
N VAL A 750 -29.99 -31.27 16.74
CA VAL A 750 -30.92 -30.17 16.40
C VAL A 750 -32.27 -30.68 15.92
N LEU A 751 -32.29 -31.80 15.19
CA LEU A 751 -33.52 -32.37 14.64
C LEU A 751 -34.17 -33.39 15.58
N ALA A 752 -33.69 -33.53 16.83
CA ALA A 752 -34.14 -34.55 17.79
C ALA A 752 -34.26 -35.94 17.11
N GLY A 753 -33.21 -36.32 16.39
CA GLY A 753 -33.03 -37.65 15.82
C GLY A 753 -32.47 -38.62 16.87
N GLU A 754 -32.56 -39.91 16.57
CA GLU A 754 -31.93 -40.96 17.40
C GLU A 754 -30.74 -41.60 16.68
N ALA A 755 -30.75 -41.57 15.34
CA ALA A 755 -29.64 -41.99 14.51
C ALA A 755 -29.51 -41.09 13.27
N GLY A 756 -28.32 -41.06 12.67
CA GLY A 756 -28.05 -40.29 11.46
C GLY A 756 -26.83 -40.81 10.72
N ALA A 757 -26.70 -40.42 9.46
CA ALA A 757 -25.57 -40.79 8.62
C ALA A 757 -25.31 -39.75 7.53
N PHE A 758 -24.08 -39.71 7.03
CA PHE A 758 -23.71 -38.95 5.84
C PHE A 758 -23.09 -39.88 4.79
N ALA A 759 -23.60 -39.78 3.57
CA ALA A 759 -23.04 -40.44 2.39
C ALA A 759 -22.43 -39.39 1.46
N HIS A 760 -21.13 -39.49 1.17
CA HIS A 760 -20.46 -38.61 0.21
C HIS A 760 -20.39 -39.28 -1.17
N TYR A 761 -20.30 -38.47 -2.23
CA TYR A 761 -20.17 -38.98 -3.60
C TYR A 761 -18.69 -39.14 -4.01
N GLN A 762 -18.29 -40.35 -4.39
CA GLN A 762 -16.95 -40.68 -4.88
C GLN A 762 -17.03 -41.67 -6.05
N GLU A 763 -16.31 -41.36 -7.14
CA GLU A 763 -16.07 -42.27 -8.29
C GLU A 763 -17.32 -42.94 -8.91
N GLY A 764 -18.49 -42.28 -8.83
CA GLY A 764 -19.76 -42.80 -9.38
C GLY A 764 -20.67 -43.48 -8.36
N HIS A 765 -20.23 -43.60 -7.11
CA HIS A 765 -20.91 -44.26 -6.01
C HIS A 765 -21.12 -43.28 -4.83
N LEU A 766 -22.09 -43.59 -3.97
CA LEU A 766 -22.31 -42.89 -2.70
C LEU A 766 -21.75 -43.77 -1.58
N VAL A 767 -20.78 -43.26 -0.83
CA VAL A 767 -20.10 -44.01 0.24
C VAL A 767 -20.51 -43.45 1.59
N LEU A 768 -21.05 -44.30 2.48
CA LEU A 768 -21.32 -43.93 3.86
C LEU A 768 -19.99 -43.68 4.59
N SER A 769 -19.73 -42.45 5.01
CA SER A 769 -18.46 -42.04 5.63
C SER A 769 -18.56 -41.57 7.08
N SER A 770 -19.77 -41.30 7.56
CA SER A 770 -20.03 -41.03 8.98
C SER A 770 -21.40 -41.57 9.36
N VAL A 771 -21.47 -42.26 10.51
CA VAL A 771 -22.69 -42.90 11.01
C VAL A 771 -22.77 -42.76 12.54
N GLN A 772 -23.92 -42.32 13.05
CA GLN A 772 -24.18 -42.14 14.48
C GLN A 772 -25.53 -42.77 14.89
N GLY A 773 -25.59 -43.31 16.10
CA GLY A 773 -26.84 -43.81 16.71
C GLY A 773 -27.36 -45.16 16.21
N LEU A 774 -26.90 -45.67 15.05
CA LEU A 774 -27.23 -47.01 14.58
C LEU A 774 -26.48 -48.11 15.34
N THR A 775 -27.12 -49.26 15.56
CA THR A 775 -26.50 -50.42 16.20
C THR A 775 -25.39 -51.01 15.31
N SER A 776 -24.13 -50.89 15.74
CA SER A 776 -22.90 -51.27 15.02
C SER A 776 -22.47 -50.34 13.85
N PRO A 777 -22.07 -49.08 14.11
CA PRO A 777 -21.66 -48.11 13.08
C PRO A 777 -20.58 -48.60 12.10
N ALA A 778 -19.57 -49.33 12.62
CA ALA A 778 -18.47 -49.89 11.84
C ALA A 778 -18.88 -50.99 10.84
N ALA A 779 -20.14 -51.44 10.84
CA ALA A 779 -20.68 -52.35 9.82
C ALA A 779 -21.32 -51.59 8.63
N PHE A 780 -21.43 -50.27 8.72
CA PHE A 780 -22.08 -49.40 7.72
C PHE A 780 -21.13 -48.38 7.09
N GLU A 781 -20.11 -47.92 7.81
CA GLU A 781 -19.04 -47.09 7.23
C GLU A 781 -18.28 -47.83 6.10
N GLY A 782 -17.95 -47.10 5.04
CA GLY A 782 -17.31 -47.64 3.83
C GLY A 782 -18.26 -48.38 2.88
N ARG A 783 -19.56 -48.46 3.18
CA ARG A 783 -20.54 -49.10 2.28
C ARG A 783 -20.88 -48.22 1.09
N GLU A 784 -20.74 -48.79 -0.10
CA GLU A 784 -21.15 -48.20 -1.38
C GLU A 784 -22.66 -48.39 -1.64
N ILE A 785 -23.31 -47.32 -2.10
CA ILE A 785 -24.71 -47.25 -2.53
C ILE A 785 -24.72 -46.65 -3.94
N LYS A 786 -25.54 -47.20 -4.84
CA LYS A 786 -25.63 -46.66 -6.22
C LYS A 786 -26.61 -45.49 -6.29
N PRO A 787 -26.39 -44.51 -7.19
CA PRO A 787 -27.41 -43.50 -7.49
C PRO A 787 -28.75 -44.15 -7.88
N GLY A 788 -29.82 -43.76 -7.20
CA GLY A 788 -31.17 -44.32 -7.35
C GLY A 788 -31.49 -45.54 -6.48
N GLU A 789 -30.54 -46.07 -5.70
CA GLU A 789 -30.73 -47.19 -4.77
C GLU A 789 -30.95 -46.69 -3.33
N GLY A 790 -31.98 -47.20 -2.64
CA GLY A 790 -32.29 -46.82 -1.26
C GLY A 790 -32.73 -45.36 -1.08
N LEU A 791 -32.85 -44.92 0.18
CA LEU A 791 -33.19 -43.53 0.50
C LEU A 791 -32.09 -42.55 0.04
N VAL A 792 -30.84 -42.95 0.25
CA VAL A 792 -29.63 -42.19 -0.10
C VAL A 792 -29.56 -41.94 -1.60
N GLY A 793 -29.62 -43.01 -2.41
CA GLY A 793 -29.52 -42.92 -3.86
C GLY A 793 -30.73 -42.23 -4.49
N TYR A 794 -31.94 -42.41 -3.95
CA TYR A 794 -33.13 -41.70 -4.44
C TYR A 794 -33.01 -40.18 -4.25
N VAL A 795 -32.66 -39.71 -3.04
CA VAL A 795 -32.52 -38.27 -2.75
C VAL A 795 -31.39 -37.65 -3.58
N PHE A 796 -30.28 -38.36 -3.76
CA PHE A 796 -29.19 -37.91 -4.63
C PHE A 796 -29.63 -37.74 -6.09
N VAL A 797 -30.36 -38.70 -6.67
CA VAL A 797 -30.85 -38.58 -8.07
C VAL A 797 -31.92 -37.49 -8.23
N GLN A 798 -32.80 -37.30 -7.23
CA GLN A 798 -33.85 -36.28 -7.32
C GLN A 798 -33.35 -34.85 -7.04
N GLY A 799 -32.30 -34.70 -6.23
CA GLY A 799 -31.79 -33.42 -5.75
C GLY A 799 -32.84 -32.63 -4.96
N LYS A 800 -33.61 -33.33 -4.11
CA LYS A 800 -34.66 -32.76 -3.25
C LYS A 800 -34.75 -33.51 -1.93
N SER A 801 -34.96 -32.77 -0.84
CA SER A 801 -35.24 -33.29 0.48
C SER A 801 -36.46 -34.22 0.48
N LEU A 802 -36.38 -35.35 1.18
CA LEU A 802 -37.46 -36.32 1.33
C LEU A 802 -37.72 -36.63 2.80
N ARG A 803 -38.97 -36.44 3.22
CA ARG A 803 -39.49 -36.79 4.54
C ARG A 803 -40.42 -37.99 4.41
N ILE A 804 -40.16 -39.04 5.18
CA ILE A 804 -40.92 -40.29 5.18
C ILE A 804 -41.48 -40.50 6.59
N ASP A 805 -42.80 -40.49 6.72
CA ASP A 805 -43.49 -40.63 8.01
C ASP A 805 -43.50 -42.07 8.55
N ASP A 806 -43.49 -43.06 7.64
CA ASP A 806 -43.30 -44.49 7.95
C ASP A 806 -42.29 -45.07 6.97
N TYR A 807 -41.07 -45.32 7.45
CA TYR A 807 -39.97 -45.84 6.66
C TYR A 807 -40.12 -47.35 6.39
N GLN A 808 -40.81 -48.10 7.25
CA GLN A 808 -40.91 -49.56 7.12
C GLN A 808 -41.90 -49.98 6.03
N SER A 809 -42.89 -49.14 5.70
CA SER A 809 -43.80 -49.34 4.57
C SER A 809 -43.36 -48.66 3.26
N TRP A 810 -42.20 -48.00 3.24
CA TRP A 810 -41.69 -47.34 2.03
C TRP A 810 -41.10 -48.33 1.02
N GLU A 811 -41.55 -48.26 -0.24
CA GLU A 811 -41.26 -49.23 -1.30
C GLU A 811 -39.78 -49.35 -1.68
N GLN A 812 -38.97 -48.32 -1.38
CA GLN A 812 -37.53 -48.27 -1.67
C GLN A 812 -36.66 -48.30 -0.39
N LYS A 813 -37.18 -48.84 0.72
CA LYS A 813 -36.42 -48.94 1.98
C LYS A 813 -35.12 -49.74 1.80
N ASP A 814 -34.09 -49.33 2.52
CA ASP A 814 -32.79 -49.98 2.53
C ASP A 814 -32.87 -51.30 3.31
N GLU A 815 -32.85 -52.45 2.61
CA GLU A 815 -32.97 -53.81 3.20
C GLU A 815 -31.89 -54.14 4.26
N TRP A 816 -30.84 -53.33 4.34
CA TRP A 816 -29.70 -53.50 5.24
C TRP A 816 -29.82 -52.70 6.54
N LEU A 817 -30.87 -51.90 6.73
CA LEU A 817 -31.18 -51.22 7.99
C LEU A 817 -32.09 -52.09 8.89
N PRO A 818 -31.90 -52.13 10.22
CA PRO A 818 -32.71 -52.95 11.11
C PRO A 818 -34.18 -52.48 11.18
N GLU A 819 -35.13 -53.39 10.94
CA GLU A 819 -36.58 -53.05 10.95
C GLU A 819 -37.11 -52.53 12.30
N SER A 820 -36.39 -52.79 13.40
CA SER A 820 -36.80 -52.42 14.76
C SER A 820 -36.37 -51.01 15.21
N GLU A 821 -35.52 -50.32 14.45
CA GLU A 821 -34.84 -49.08 14.92
C GLU A 821 -35.31 -47.80 14.19
N ILE A 822 -35.99 -47.92 13.04
CA ILE A 822 -36.36 -46.77 12.21
C ILE A 822 -37.87 -46.75 11.98
N GLY A 823 -38.52 -45.69 12.47
CA GLY A 823 -39.93 -45.40 12.22
C GLY A 823 -40.14 -44.34 11.15
N SER A 824 -39.51 -43.16 11.32
CA SER A 824 -39.55 -42.09 10.33
C SER A 824 -38.15 -41.65 9.92
N ALA A 825 -38.01 -41.13 8.70
CA ALA A 825 -36.75 -40.75 8.10
C ALA A 825 -36.83 -39.37 7.42
N LEU A 826 -35.75 -38.61 7.52
CA LEU A 826 -35.53 -37.36 6.80
C LEU A 826 -34.18 -37.45 6.10
N ALA A 827 -34.17 -37.27 4.78
CA ALA A 827 -32.96 -37.23 3.98
C ALA A 827 -32.88 -35.93 3.18
N VAL A 828 -31.72 -35.27 3.21
CA VAL A 828 -31.49 -33.95 2.61
C VAL A 828 -30.23 -33.99 1.75
N PRO A 829 -30.29 -33.53 0.49
CA PRO A 829 -29.12 -33.47 -0.38
C PRO A 829 -28.19 -32.31 0.03
N LEU A 830 -26.88 -32.54 -0.01
CA LEU A 830 -25.86 -31.50 0.17
C LEU A 830 -25.29 -31.10 -1.19
N GLY A 831 -25.61 -29.89 -1.64
CA GLY A 831 -25.10 -29.29 -2.87
C GLY A 831 -26.21 -28.80 -3.80
N SER A 832 -25.83 -28.40 -5.03
CA SER A 832 -26.78 -28.02 -6.07
C SER A 832 -27.20 -29.24 -6.90
N LYS A 833 -28.28 -29.15 -7.68
CA LYS A 833 -28.72 -30.22 -8.59
C LYS A 833 -27.67 -30.68 -9.62
N GLU A 834 -26.69 -29.84 -9.91
CA GLU A 834 -25.63 -30.09 -10.90
C GLU A 834 -24.34 -30.59 -10.24
N GLN A 835 -24.19 -30.38 -8.93
CA GLN A 835 -23.00 -30.74 -8.15
C GLN A 835 -23.41 -31.05 -6.71
N LEU A 836 -23.86 -32.29 -6.47
CA LEU A 836 -24.14 -32.83 -5.15
C LEU A 836 -22.87 -33.45 -4.55
N LEU A 837 -22.52 -33.02 -3.35
CA LEU A 837 -21.41 -33.53 -2.55
C LEU A 837 -21.79 -34.81 -1.79
N GLY A 838 -23.08 -34.94 -1.42
CA GLY A 838 -23.57 -36.08 -0.66
C GLY A 838 -25.03 -35.96 -0.22
N VAL A 839 -25.44 -36.83 0.70
CA VAL A 839 -26.78 -36.86 1.32
C VAL A 839 -26.63 -37.07 2.82
N LEU A 840 -27.29 -36.21 3.59
CA LEU A 840 -27.45 -36.33 5.05
C LEU A 840 -28.76 -37.05 5.35
N LEU A 841 -28.73 -38.00 6.29
CA LEU A 841 -29.88 -38.76 6.76
C LEU A 841 -30.03 -38.63 8.27
N VAL A 842 -31.27 -38.48 8.74
CA VAL A 842 -31.63 -38.52 10.16
C VAL A 842 -32.88 -39.39 10.33
N PHE A 843 -32.84 -40.25 11.34
CA PHE A 843 -33.85 -41.26 11.64
C PHE A 843 -34.40 -41.07 13.06
N ARG A 844 -35.67 -41.43 13.26
CA ARG A 844 -36.35 -41.49 14.56
C ARG A 844 -37.07 -42.83 14.71
N SER A 845 -37.05 -43.44 15.90
CA SER A 845 -37.82 -44.66 16.20
C SER A 845 -39.33 -44.48 15.99
N PRO A 846 -40.11 -45.58 15.80
CA PRO A 846 -41.57 -45.53 15.64
C PRO A 846 -42.36 -44.89 16.80
N ASN A 847 -41.75 -44.73 17.98
CA ASN A 847 -42.38 -44.15 19.17
C ASN A 847 -42.17 -42.62 19.30
N GLN A 848 -41.38 -42.00 18.43
CA GLN A 848 -41.11 -40.57 18.44
C GLN A 848 -42.15 -39.76 17.66
N ALA A 849 -42.16 -38.45 17.87
CA ALA A 849 -42.91 -37.54 17.02
C ALA A 849 -42.39 -37.58 15.57
N LEU A 850 -43.29 -37.41 14.59
CA LEU A 850 -42.92 -37.26 13.18
C LEU A 850 -42.10 -35.97 12.98
N PHE A 851 -41.25 -35.93 11.94
CA PHE A 851 -40.63 -34.69 11.50
C PHE A 851 -41.71 -33.72 11.00
N ASP A 852 -41.71 -32.47 11.45
CA ASP A 852 -42.62 -31.43 10.96
C ASP A 852 -41.94 -30.56 9.89
N SER A 853 -42.63 -29.50 9.44
CA SER A 853 -42.09 -28.55 8.47
C SER A 853 -40.96 -27.67 9.01
N GLU A 854 -40.77 -27.62 10.33
CA GLU A 854 -39.69 -26.86 10.97
C GLU A 854 -38.40 -27.69 10.97
N ALA A 855 -38.49 -28.97 11.35
CA ALA A 855 -37.39 -29.92 11.25
C ALA A 855 -36.86 -30.06 9.81
N VAL A 856 -37.73 -30.12 8.79
CA VAL A 856 -37.28 -30.13 7.37
C VAL A 856 -36.48 -28.87 7.03
N ARG A 857 -36.97 -27.69 7.45
CA ARG A 857 -36.29 -26.40 7.20
C ARG A 857 -34.94 -26.31 7.90
N LEU A 858 -34.85 -26.77 9.15
CA LEU A 858 -33.61 -26.81 9.92
C LEU A 858 -32.59 -27.77 9.28
N ALA A 859 -33.05 -28.93 8.78
CA ALA A 859 -32.19 -29.89 8.09
C ALA A 859 -31.63 -29.34 6.76
N GLU A 860 -32.45 -28.64 5.98
CA GLU A 860 -32.02 -27.93 4.75
C GLU A 860 -31.01 -26.81 5.06
N LEU A 861 -31.21 -26.10 6.17
CA LEU A 861 -30.31 -25.03 6.63
C LEU A 861 -28.94 -25.57 7.10
N LEU A 862 -28.95 -26.67 7.86
CA LEU A 862 -27.74 -27.40 8.28
C LEU A 862 -26.98 -27.94 7.07
N ALA A 863 -27.68 -28.57 6.11
CA ALA A 863 -27.09 -29.08 4.87
C ALA A 863 -26.43 -27.94 4.06
N ALA A 864 -27.08 -26.78 3.94
CA ALA A 864 -26.53 -25.63 3.23
C ALA A 864 -25.25 -25.07 3.87
N GLN A 865 -25.19 -24.99 5.21
CA GLN A 865 -23.97 -24.57 5.93
C GLN A 865 -22.84 -25.60 5.78
N ALA A 866 -23.16 -26.89 5.86
CA ALA A 866 -22.17 -27.95 5.77
C ALA A 866 -21.55 -28.11 4.37
N VAL A 867 -22.26 -27.75 3.29
CA VAL A 867 -21.66 -27.64 1.94
C VAL A 867 -20.47 -26.68 1.97
N VAL A 868 -20.64 -25.48 2.54
CA VAL A 868 -19.59 -24.46 2.63
C VAL A 868 -18.42 -24.95 3.49
N ALA A 869 -18.71 -25.62 4.61
CA ALA A 869 -17.69 -26.19 5.50
C ALA A 869 -16.86 -27.28 4.80
N LEU A 870 -17.51 -28.21 4.09
CA LEU A 870 -16.86 -29.32 3.38
C LEU A 870 -16.01 -28.83 2.19
N GLU A 871 -16.49 -27.81 1.46
CA GLU A 871 -15.70 -27.17 0.40
C GLU A 871 -14.47 -26.45 0.96
N ASN A 872 -14.62 -25.71 2.07
CA ASN A 872 -13.53 -25.03 2.75
C ASN A 872 -12.47 -26.02 3.29
N ALA A 873 -12.90 -27.10 3.96
CA ALA A 873 -12.00 -28.14 4.45
C ALA A 873 -11.18 -28.77 3.32
N ARG A 874 -11.81 -29.08 2.18
CA ARG A 874 -11.12 -29.61 0.98
C ARG A 874 -10.12 -28.62 0.40
N LEU A 875 -10.52 -27.36 0.23
CA LEU A 875 -9.66 -26.30 -0.32
C LEU A 875 -8.49 -25.99 0.61
N PHE A 876 -8.71 -25.98 1.93
CA PHE A 876 -7.66 -25.79 2.92
C PHE A 876 -6.65 -26.94 2.88
N HIS A 877 -7.11 -28.19 2.80
CA HIS A 877 -6.22 -29.36 2.70
C HIS A 877 -5.31 -29.29 1.47
N GLU A 878 -5.86 -28.98 0.29
CA GLU A 878 -5.07 -28.75 -0.94
C GLU A 878 -4.08 -27.58 -0.78
N ALA A 879 -4.52 -26.48 -0.15
CA ALA A 879 -3.67 -25.31 0.07
C ALA A 879 -2.53 -25.60 1.07
N ARG A 880 -2.77 -26.41 2.11
CA ARG A 880 -1.78 -26.77 3.13
C ARG A 880 -0.66 -27.60 2.52
N ILE A 881 -0.98 -28.62 1.72
CA ILE A 881 0.02 -29.44 1.03
C ILE A 881 0.91 -28.57 0.13
N ARG A 882 0.32 -27.70 -0.70
CA ARG A 882 1.09 -26.78 -1.56
C ARG A 882 1.93 -25.79 -0.75
N ALA A 883 1.45 -25.35 0.41
CA ALA A 883 2.18 -24.44 1.30
C ALA A 883 3.36 -25.13 2.01
N GLU A 884 3.21 -26.40 2.38
CA GLU A 884 4.29 -27.25 2.91
C GLU A 884 5.38 -27.46 1.82
N GLU A 885 5.00 -27.87 0.61
CA GLU A 885 5.93 -28.04 -0.54
C GLU A 885 6.68 -26.73 -0.89
N LEU A 886 5.98 -25.60 -0.97
CA LEU A 886 6.59 -24.29 -1.20
C LEU A 886 7.45 -23.84 -0.01
N GLY A 887 7.09 -24.22 1.21
CA GLY A 887 7.85 -23.98 2.43
C GLY A 887 9.20 -24.67 2.39
N ASP A 888 9.22 -25.97 2.07
CA ASP A 888 10.43 -26.78 1.92
C ASP A 888 11.33 -26.28 0.77
N LEU A 889 10.75 -25.94 -0.39
CA LEU A 889 11.48 -25.34 -1.51
C LEU A 889 12.08 -23.97 -1.16
N ASN A 890 11.44 -23.17 -0.32
CA ASN A 890 11.94 -21.85 0.09
C ASN A 890 12.92 -21.92 1.28
N GLU A 891 12.76 -22.91 2.17
CA GLU A 891 13.82 -23.25 3.13
C GLU A 891 15.07 -23.71 2.39
N LEU A 892 14.95 -24.60 1.41
CA LEU A 892 16.04 -25.04 0.57
C LEU A 892 16.72 -23.87 -0.15
N ALA A 893 15.94 -22.97 -0.77
CA ALA A 893 16.47 -21.76 -1.42
C ALA A 893 17.34 -20.94 -0.46
N ARG A 894 16.84 -20.66 0.74
CA ARG A 894 17.55 -19.89 1.77
C ARG A 894 18.80 -20.62 2.25
N ALA A 895 18.69 -21.92 2.55
CA ALA A 895 19.81 -22.75 2.97
C ALA A 895 20.92 -22.77 1.91
N LEU A 896 20.58 -22.92 0.63
CA LEU A 896 21.52 -22.87 -0.50
C LEU A 896 22.17 -21.49 -0.69
N THR A 897 21.40 -20.39 -0.62
CA THR A 897 21.96 -19.03 -0.79
C THR A 897 22.93 -18.61 0.31
N SER A 898 22.88 -19.25 1.48
CA SER A 898 23.82 -19.01 2.58
C SER A 898 25.15 -19.75 2.42
N GLN A 899 25.24 -20.74 1.51
CA GLN A 899 26.45 -21.51 1.29
C GLN A 899 27.47 -20.74 0.45
N LEU A 900 28.68 -20.61 0.98
CA LEU A 900 29.78 -19.89 0.34
C LEU A 900 30.75 -20.83 -0.40
N HIS A 901 30.52 -22.14 -0.34
CA HIS A 901 31.35 -23.17 -0.96
C HIS A 901 30.50 -24.18 -1.72
N VAL A 902 30.95 -24.56 -2.92
CA VAL A 902 30.20 -25.42 -3.85
C VAL A 902 29.86 -26.79 -3.26
N GLN A 903 30.75 -27.39 -2.45
CA GLN A 903 30.51 -28.68 -1.81
C GLN A 903 29.30 -28.62 -0.85
N ALA A 904 29.22 -27.58 -0.02
CA ALA A 904 28.12 -27.40 0.92
C ALA A 904 26.78 -27.11 0.21
N VAL A 905 26.81 -26.45 -0.96
CA VAL A 905 25.64 -26.30 -1.84
C VAL A 905 25.12 -27.67 -2.26
N LEU A 906 26.00 -28.58 -2.73
CA LEU A 906 25.60 -29.91 -3.20
C LEU A 906 25.02 -30.80 -2.09
N GLU A 907 25.65 -30.80 -0.91
CA GLU A 907 25.16 -31.54 0.27
C GLU A 907 23.79 -31.02 0.73
N THR A 908 23.60 -29.69 0.75
CA THR A 908 22.32 -29.05 1.06
C THR A 908 21.26 -29.38 0.00
N THR A 909 21.62 -29.42 -1.29
CA THR A 909 20.71 -29.83 -2.38
C THR A 909 20.20 -31.26 -2.18
N TYR A 910 21.08 -32.21 -1.87
CA TYR A 910 20.69 -33.60 -1.62
C TYR A 910 19.74 -33.73 -0.41
N GLN A 911 20.08 -33.09 0.72
CA GLN A 911 19.23 -33.09 1.92
C GLN A 911 17.86 -32.45 1.67
N GLY A 912 17.80 -31.36 0.90
CA GLY A 912 16.53 -30.73 0.52
C GLY A 912 15.69 -31.59 -0.41
N ALA A 913 16.32 -32.20 -1.41
CA ALA A 913 15.64 -33.11 -2.35
C ALA A 913 15.09 -34.36 -1.64
N ALA A 914 15.79 -34.87 -0.61
CA ALA A 914 15.36 -36.02 0.19
C ALA A 914 14.05 -35.81 0.98
N ARG A 915 13.61 -34.56 1.18
CA ARG A 915 12.34 -34.25 1.84
C ARG A 915 11.15 -34.26 0.89
N LEU A 916 11.40 -34.11 -0.41
CA LEU A 916 10.38 -33.92 -1.45
C LEU A 916 10.29 -35.08 -2.44
N LEU A 917 11.34 -35.89 -2.58
CA LEU A 917 11.50 -36.93 -3.60
C LEU A 917 12.21 -38.17 -3.03
N ASP A 918 11.97 -39.34 -3.62
CA ASP A 918 12.86 -40.50 -3.43
C ASP A 918 14.22 -40.23 -4.09
N VAL A 919 15.22 -39.92 -3.27
CA VAL A 919 16.61 -39.67 -3.68
C VAL A 919 17.58 -40.80 -3.29
N THR A 920 17.08 -42.02 -3.06
CA THR A 920 17.91 -43.17 -2.62
C THR A 920 19.12 -43.42 -3.51
N ASN A 921 19.00 -43.08 -4.81
CA ASN A 921 20.15 -42.89 -5.69
C ASN A 921 20.03 -41.53 -6.37
N PHE A 922 21.06 -40.70 -6.21
CA PHE A 922 21.05 -39.29 -6.60
C PHE A 922 22.44 -38.84 -7.00
N TYR A 923 22.57 -38.04 -8.05
CA TYR A 923 23.87 -37.46 -8.40
C TYR A 923 23.77 -36.07 -9.03
N VAL A 924 24.86 -35.32 -8.91
CA VAL A 924 25.10 -34.06 -9.60
C VAL A 924 26.39 -34.19 -10.41
N ALA A 925 26.27 -33.94 -11.72
CA ALA A 925 27.38 -33.84 -12.65
C ALA A 925 27.61 -32.38 -13.04
N PHE A 926 28.86 -31.91 -13.07
CA PHE A 926 29.22 -30.62 -13.65
C PHE A 926 29.88 -30.80 -15.01
N TYR A 927 29.55 -29.89 -15.93
CA TYR A 927 30.11 -29.81 -17.28
C TYR A 927 31.16 -28.71 -17.34
N ASP A 928 32.37 -29.05 -17.80
CA ASP A 928 33.40 -28.10 -18.16
C ASP A 928 33.46 -27.95 -19.69
N GLU A 929 33.19 -26.73 -20.14
CA GLU A 929 33.08 -26.35 -21.55
C GLU A 929 34.46 -26.08 -22.20
N GLU A 930 35.53 -25.87 -21.42
CA GLU A 930 36.88 -25.63 -21.96
C GLU A 930 37.62 -26.94 -22.27
N VAL A 931 37.31 -28.02 -21.55
CA VAL A 931 37.93 -29.35 -21.71
C VAL A 931 36.96 -30.45 -22.18
N GLU A 932 35.69 -30.13 -22.40
CA GLU A 932 34.60 -31.06 -22.77
C GLU A 932 34.50 -32.28 -21.83
N GLU A 933 34.62 -32.03 -20.52
CA GLU A 933 34.66 -33.06 -19.47
C GLU A 933 33.46 -32.97 -18.52
N LEU A 934 32.98 -34.12 -18.06
CA LEU A 934 31.97 -34.27 -17.01
C LEU A 934 32.64 -34.74 -15.73
N SER A 935 32.47 -33.97 -14.65
CA SER A 935 32.91 -34.31 -13.30
C SER A 935 31.70 -34.60 -12.41
N PHE A 936 31.86 -35.49 -11.43
CA PHE A 936 30.78 -35.95 -10.55
C PHE A 936 31.09 -35.57 -9.09
N PRO A 937 30.96 -34.29 -8.72
CA PRO A 937 31.28 -33.81 -7.37
C PRO A 937 30.37 -34.37 -6.26
N LEU A 938 29.19 -34.87 -6.62
CA LEU A 938 28.31 -35.59 -5.69
C LEU A 938 27.63 -36.75 -6.41
N TRP A 939 27.77 -37.95 -5.85
CA TRP A 939 27.10 -39.17 -6.28
C TRP A 939 26.72 -39.96 -5.03
N VAL A 940 25.48 -40.43 -4.98
CA VAL A 940 24.90 -41.20 -3.87
C VAL A 940 24.24 -42.44 -4.45
N GLU A 941 24.58 -43.60 -3.90
CA GLU A 941 24.07 -44.90 -4.36
C GLU A 941 23.66 -45.76 -3.14
N ASP A 942 22.45 -46.33 -3.19
CA ASP A 942 21.77 -46.99 -2.06
C ASP A 942 21.83 -46.17 -0.74
N GLY A 943 21.77 -44.83 -0.84
CA GLY A 943 21.81 -43.86 0.27
C GLY A 943 23.20 -43.39 0.72
N GLU A 944 24.29 -44.00 0.24
CA GLU A 944 25.67 -43.70 0.67
C GLU A 944 26.46 -42.88 -0.38
N PRO A 945 27.30 -41.90 0.01
CA PRO A 945 28.14 -41.15 -0.93
C PRO A 945 29.24 -42.00 -1.57
N VAL A 946 29.40 -41.90 -2.88
CA VAL A 946 30.41 -42.62 -3.68
C VAL A 946 31.25 -41.65 -4.50
N THR A 947 32.56 -41.86 -4.58
CA THR A 947 33.43 -41.08 -5.47
C THR A 947 33.39 -41.64 -6.88
N TRP A 948 32.95 -40.85 -7.86
CA TRP A 948 32.92 -41.25 -9.27
C TRP A 948 33.96 -40.47 -10.11
N PRO A 949 34.72 -41.13 -11.00
CA PRO A 949 35.75 -40.44 -11.79
C PRO A 949 35.15 -39.48 -12.82
N ALA A 950 35.86 -38.39 -13.07
CA ALA A 950 35.56 -37.51 -14.20
C ALA A 950 35.83 -38.24 -15.54
N ARG A 951 35.10 -37.85 -16.59
CA ARG A 951 35.15 -38.50 -17.92
C ARG A 951 34.86 -37.48 -19.03
N PRO A 952 35.39 -37.67 -20.24
CA PRO A 952 34.99 -36.85 -21.40
C PRO A 952 33.50 -37.03 -21.74
N MET A 953 32.93 -36.03 -22.40
CA MET A 953 31.60 -36.07 -23.04
C MET A 953 31.49 -37.25 -24.04
N GLN A 954 30.35 -37.95 -24.04
CA GLN A 954 30.06 -39.04 -24.98
C GLN A 954 29.05 -38.59 -26.05
N PRO A 955 29.15 -39.07 -27.31
CA PRO A 955 28.27 -38.62 -28.40
C PRO A 955 26.77 -38.89 -28.18
N ASP A 956 26.44 -40.00 -27.50
CA ASP A 956 25.06 -40.49 -27.31
C ASP A 956 24.87 -40.94 -25.83
N GLY A 957 24.94 -40.02 -24.87
CA GLY A 957 24.72 -40.27 -23.43
C GLY A 957 23.50 -39.56 -22.84
N LEU A 958 22.96 -40.04 -21.71
CA LEU A 958 21.79 -39.45 -21.03
C LEU A 958 22.05 -38.01 -20.55
N ILE A 959 23.20 -37.80 -19.89
CA ILE A 959 23.60 -36.50 -19.33
C ILE A 959 23.88 -35.52 -20.48
N GLU A 960 24.60 -35.98 -21.50
CA GLU A 960 24.94 -35.23 -22.70
C GLU A 960 23.68 -34.82 -23.48
N ARG A 961 22.67 -35.68 -23.57
CA ARG A 961 21.38 -35.34 -24.17
C ARG A 961 20.69 -34.21 -23.42
N ILE A 962 20.68 -34.22 -22.09
CA ILE A 962 20.14 -33.12 -21.27
C ILE A 962 20.94 -31.83 -21.49
N ILE A 963 22.27 -31.90 -21.53
CA ILE A 963 23.14 -30.73 -21.77
C ILE A 963 22.90 -30.12 -23.15
N HIS A 964 22.80 -30.95 -24.19
CA HIS A 964 22.57 -30.47 -25.56
C HIS A 964 21.13 -29.99 -25.81
N GLN A 965 20.13 -30.63 -25.20
CA GLN A 965 18.70 -30.31 -25.41
C GLN A 965 18.17 -29.25 -24.43
N LYS A 966 18.88 -28.99 -23.32
CA LYS A 966 18.48 -28.07 -22.23
C LYS A 966 17.10 -28.39 -21.63
N GLN A 967 16.69 -29.65 -21.66
CA GLN A 967 15.36 -30.08 -21.23
C GLN A 967 15.45 -31.24 -20.22
N PRO A 968 14.51 -31.31 -19.24
CA PRO A 968 14.27 -32.49 -18.43
C PRO A 968 14.07 -33.76 -19.26
N LEU A 969 14.55 -34.89 -18.76
CA LEU A 969 14.30 -36.21 -19.32
C LEU A 969 13.79 -37.14 -18.20
N LEU A 970 12.54 -37.57 -18.34
CA LEU A 970 11.85 -38.50 -17.45
C LEU A 970 11.63 -39.84 -18.17
N ILE A 971 12.05 -40.94 -17.56
CA ILE A 971 11.87 -42.31 -18.06
C ILE A 971 11.23 -43.11 -16.91
N ARG A 972 9.91 -43.30 -16.97
CA ARG A 972 9.13 -43.89 -15.87
C ARG A 972 9.42 -45.38 -15.65
N GLU A 973 9.59 -46.11 -16.75
CA GLU A 973 9.71 -47.57 -16.81
C GLU A 973 10.43 -47.99 -18.11
N HIS A 974 10.81 -49.28 -18.23
CA HIS A 974 11.47 -49.84 -19.41
C HIS A 974 12.74 -49.07 -19.84
N VAL A 975 13.53 -48.63 -18.85
CA VAL A 975 14.73 -47.81 -19.09
C VAL A 975 15.75 -48.55 -19.95
N VAL A 976 15.86 -49.88 -19.83
CA VAL A 976 16.75 -50.72 -20.67
C VAL A 976 16.36 -50.65 -22.13
N GLU A 977 15.08 -50.87 -22.44
CA GLU A 977 14.54 -50.80 -23.79
C GLU A 977 14.68 -49.38 -24.36
N TRP A 978 14.41 -48.35 -23.53
CA TRP A 978 14.59 -46.96 -23.90
C TRP A 978 16.06 -46.65 -24.25
N LEU A 979 17.01 -47.08 -23.41
CA LEU A 979 18.45 -46.90 -23.63
C LEU A 979 18.90 -47.59 -24.93
N HIS A 980 18.51 -48.84 -25.16
CA HIS A 980 18.86 -49.59 -26.38
C HIS A 980 18.26 -48.99 -27.66
N GLN A 981 17.10 -48.34 -27.57
CA GLN A 981 16.46 -47.68 -28.72
C GLN A 981 17.03 -46.28 -29.00
N ASN A 982 17.59 -45.60 -28.00
CA ASN A 982 17.96 -44.19 -28.09
C ASN A 982 19.47 -43.90 -28.08
N LEU A 983 20.33 -44.79 -27.56
CA LEU A 983 21.76 -44.52 -27.34
C LEU A 983 22.67 -45.61 -27.96
N ARG A 984 23.87 -45.23 -28.43
CA ARG A 984 24.80 -46.12 -29.15
C ARG A 984 25.87 -46.77 -28.28
N SER A 985 26.15 -46.25 -27.09
CA SER A 985 27.08 -46.84 -26.13
C SER A 985 26.47 -46.85 -24.74
N VAL A 986 26.39 -48.03 -24.12
CA VAL A 986 25.95 -48.20 -22.73
C VAL A 986 27.19 -48.36 -21.85
N GLY A 987 27.44 -47.42 -20.94
CA GLY A 987 28.71 -47.30 -20.21
C GLY A 987 28.55 -47.27 -18.69
N ILE A 988 28.73 -48.46 -18.08
CA ILE A 988 29.12 -48.72 -16.67
C ILE A 988 28.28 -48.05 -15.57
N GLY A 989 27.34 -48.82 -15.00
CA GLY A 989 26.57 -48.52 -13.78
C GLY A 989 25.55 -49.63 -13.51
N ARG A 990 24.83 -49.59 -12.38
CA ARG A 990 23.60 -50.39 -12.21
C ARG A 990 22.50 -49.79 -13.09
N VAL A 991 21.59 -50.65 -13.55
CA VAL A 991 20.50 -50.27 -14.45
C VAL A 991 19.29 -49.80 -13.63
N ALA A 992 18.84 -48.56 -13.88
CA ALA A 992 17.63 -48.02 -13.28
C ALA A 992 16.35 -48.64 -13.88
N LEU A 993 15.31 -48.76 -13.06
CA LEU A 993 13.93 -49.09 -13.47
C LEU A 993 13.06 -47.84 -13.63
N SER A 994 13.43 -46.74 -12.98
CA SER A 994 12.86 -45.40 -13.15
C SER A 994 13.99 -44.36 -13.06
N TRP A 995 14.01 -43.37 -13.95
CA TRP A 995 15.10 -42.39 -14.03
C TRP A 995 14.59 -41.00 -14.42
N LEU A 996 15.06 -39.96 -13.73
CA LEU A 996 14.71 -38.57 -13.99
C LEU A 996 15.97 -37.71 -13.87
N GLY A 997 16.32 -36.99 -14.94
CA GLY A 997 17.41 -36.03 -14.95
C GLY A 997 16.97 -34.66 -15.46
N VAL A 998 17.52 -33.59 -14.88
CA VAL A 998 17.21 -32.20 -15.25
C VAL A 998 18.47 -31.33 -15.32
N PRO A 999 18.51 -30.30 -16.18
CA PRO A 999 19.71 -29.47 -16.35
C PRO A 999 19.87 -28.44 -15.22
N LEU A 1000 21.10 -28.23 -14.77
CA LEU A 1000 21.49 -27.11 -13.91
C LEU A 1000 21.74 -25.87 -14.79
N MET A 1001 20.77 -24.96 -14.87
CA MET A 1001 20.79 -23.83 -15.81
C MET A 1001 21.10 -22.48 -15.15
N ILE A 1002 21.88 -21.65 -15.85
CA ILE A 1002 22.02 -20.21 -15.56
C ILE A 1002 21.83 -19.46 -16.87
N GLY A 1003 20.68 -18.81 -17.03
CA GLY A 1003 20.27 -18.24 -18.31
C GLY A 1003 20.33 -19.30 -19.41
N GLU A 1004 21.11 -19.05 -20.45
CA GLU A 1004 21.32 -19.98 -21.57
C GLU A 1004 22.45 -21.01 -21.37
N ARG A 1005 23.18 -20.99 -20.25
CA ARG A 1005 24.32 -21.89 -20.01
C ARG A 1005 23.93 -23.06 -19.09
N VAL A 1006 24.28 -24.27 -19.51
CA VAL A 1006 24.18 -25.48 -18.68
C VAL A 1006 25.46 -25.58 -17.86
N LEU A 1007 25.35 -25.58 -16.53
CA LEU A 1007 26.47 -25.89 -15.62
C LEU A 1007 26.70 -27.40 -15.45
N GLY A 1008 25.68 -28.21 -15.71
CA GLY A 1008 25.66 -29.61 -15.34
C GLY A 1008 24.25 -30.22 -15.36
N VAL A 1009 24.11 -31.38 -14.72
CA VAL A 1009 22.88 -32.15 -14.61
C VAL A 1009 22.73 -32.67 -13.18
N ILE A 1010 21.50 -32.65 -12.68
CA ILE A 1010 21.08 -33.29 -11.42
C ILE A 1010 20.07 -34.37 -11.75
N ALA A 1011 20.21 -35.56 -11.16
CA ALA A 1011 19.38 -36.72 -11.49
C ALA A 1011 19.08 -37.60 -10.28
N VAL A 1012 17.92 -38.24 -10.33
CA VAL A 1012 17.42 -39.25 -9.38
C VAL A 1012 17.09 -40.54 -10.13
N GLN A 1013 17.28 -41.68 -9.46
CA GLN A 1013 17.05 -42.99 -10.07
C GLN A 1013 16.63 -44.06 -9.04
N SER A 1014 15.74 -44.95 -9.45
CA SER A 1014 15.35 -46.13 -8.65
C SER A 1014 15.79 -47.40 -9.36
N TYR A 1015 16.51 -48.28 -8.65
CA TYR A 1015 16.90 -49.61 -9.12
C TYR A 1015 15.87 -50.70 -8.80
N THR A 1016 14.87 -50.40 -7.97
CA THR A 1016 13.97 -51.38 -7.35
C THR A 1016 12.51 -51.19 -7.74
N THR A 1017 12.07 -49.96 -7.97
CA THR A 1017 10.66 -49.62 -8.20
C THR A 1017 10.48 -48.87 -9.53
N PRO A 1018 9.67 -49.37 -10.47
CA PRO A 1018 9.29 -48.61 -11.65
C PRO A 1018 8.24 -47.53 -11.31
N ARG A 1019 8.15 -46.48 -12.13
CA ARG A 1019 7.18 -45.37 -12.02
C ARG A 1019 7.23 -44.53 -10.72
N VAL A 1020 8.36 -44.52 -10.01
CA VAL A 1020 8.55 -43.68 -8.80
C VAL A 1020 8.48 -42.18 -9.11
N TYR A 1021 8.91 -41.77 -10.32
CA TYR A 1021 8.92 -40.38 -10.73
C TYR A 1021 7.88 -40.10 -11.83
N ASP A 1022 7.15 -39.00 -11.67
CA ASP A 1022 6.08 -38.53 -12.56
C ASP A 1022 6.27 -37.04 -12.96
N GLU A 1023 5.22 -36.38 -13.46
CA GLU A 1023 5.23 -34.95 -13.77
C GLU A 1023 5.51 -34.07 -12.53
N HIS A 1024 4.93 -34.40 -11.37
CA HIS A 1024 5.11 -33.63 -10.14
C HIS A 1024 6.55 -33.74 -9.65
N ALA A 1025 7.08 -34.97 -9.63
CA ALA A 1025 8.48 -35.22 -9.30
C ALA A 1025 9.46 -34.50 -10.23
N ARG A 1026 9.15 -34.43 -11.54
CA ARG A 1026 9.91 -33.64 -12.53
C ARG A 1026 9.91 -32.16 -12.16
N ASP A 1027 8.76 -31.57 -11.87
CA ASP A 1027 8.62 -30.11 -11.67
C ASP A 1027 9.23 -29.66 -10.33
N LEU A 1028 9.15 -30.50 -9.30
CA LEU A 1028 9.92 -30.36 -8.06
C LEU A 1028 11.43 -30.40 -8.32
N LEU A 1029 11.94 -31.41 -9.06
CA LEU A 1029 13.37 -31.52 -9.33
C LEU A 1029 13.90 -30.37 -10.21
N VAL A 1030 13.13 -29.88 -11.18
CA VAL A 1030 13.47 -28.67 -11.97
C VAL A 1030 13.60 -27.44 -11.08
N SER A 1031 12.70 -27.29 -10.10
CA SER A 1031 12.74 -26.18 -9.13
C SER A 1031 13.99 -26.25 -8.25
N ILE A 1032 14.31 -27.45 -7.71
CA ILE A 1032 15.52 -27.71 -6.94
C ILE A 1032 16.79 -27.44 -7.77
N ALA A 1033 16.82 -27.89 -9.03
CA ALA A 1033 17.94 -27.71 -9.95
C ALA A 1033 18.22 -26.23 -10.25
N SER A 1034 17.16 -25.44 -10.44
CA SER A 1034 17.26 -24.01 -10.72
C SER A 1034 17.86 -23.24 -9.53
N GLN A 1035 17.40 -23.51 -8.30
CA GLN A 1035 17.96 -22.92 -7.08
C GLN A 1035 19.42 -23.35 -6.86
N THR A 1036 19.71 -24.64 -7.06
CA THR A 1036 21.07 -25.21 -6.94
C THR A 1036 22.03 -24.54 -7.90
N ALA A 1037 21.64 -24.32 -9.16
CA ALA A 1037 22.47 -23.65 -10.16
C ALA A 1037 22.80 -22.20 -9.76
N ILE A 1038 21.81 -21.45 -9.26
CA ILE A 1038 21.99 -20.07 -8.74
C ILE A 1038 22.95 -20.05 -7.54
N ALA A 1039 22.82 -21.01 -6.62
CA ALA A 1039 23.69 -21.11 -5.45
C ALA A 1039 25.13 -21.49 -5.81
N ILE A 1040 25.34 -22.43 -6.76
CA ILE A 1040 26.67 -22.76 -7.30
C ILE A 1040 27.31 -21.51 -7.94
N GLN A 1041 26.54 -20.72 -8.69
CA GLN A 1041 27.04 -19.45 -9.25
C GLN A 1041 27.46 -18.48 -8.16
N SER A 1042 26.62 -18.33 -7.14
CA SER A 1042 26.81 -17.38 -6.04
C SER A 1042 28.05 -17.74 -5.20
N ALA A 1043 28.25 -19.01 -4.88
CA ALA A 1043 29.46 -19.51 -4.21
C ALA A 1043 30.73 -19.26 -5.06
N ARG A 1044 30.70 -19.60 -6.36
CA ARG A 1044 31.84 -19.35 -7.28
C ARG A 1044 32.18 -17.87 -7.40
N LEU A 1045 31.16 -16.99 -7.52
CA LEU A 1045 31.35 -15.54 -7.56
C LEU A 1045 31.84 -14.98 -6.22
N PHE A 1046 31.35 -15.49 -5.10
CA PHE A 1046 31.77 -15.07 -3.76
C PHE A 1046 33.24 -15.43 -3.51
N GLU A 1047 33.70 -16.63 -3.87
CA GLU A 1047 35.12 -16.99 -3.75
C GLU A 1047 36.02 -16.08 -4.60
N GLN A 1048 35.60 -15.73 -5.82
CA GLN A 1048 36.33 -14.77 -6.66
C GLN A 1048 36.33 -13.35 -6.07
N ALA A 1049 35.19 -12.88 -5.56
CA ALA A 1049 35.04 -11.57 -4.93
C ALA A 1049 35.84 -11.48 -3.62
N GLN A 1050 35.86 -12.53 -2.79
CA GLN A 1050 36.61 -12.57 -1.54
C GLN A 1050 38.13 -12.56 -1.79
N ARG A 1051 38.60 -13.23 -2.87
CA ARG A 1051 40.00 -13.15 -3.32
C ARG A 1051 40.39 -11.73 -3.75
N ARG A 1052 39.49 -10.99 -4.43
CA ARG A 1052 39.71 -9.57 -4.77
C ARG A 1052 39.62 -8.63 -3.57
N ALA A 1053 38.59 -8.78 -2.72
CA ALA A 1053 38.38 -7.91 -1.57
C ALA A 1053 39.47 -8.02 -0.51
N ARG A 1054 40.09 -9.19 -0.31
CA ARG A 1054 41.28 -9.33 0.55
C ARG A 1054 42.48 -8.52 0.05
N HIS A 1055 42.61 -8.36 -1.28
CA HIS A 1055 43.66 -7.56 -1.91
C HIS A 1055 43.40 -6.04 -1.78
N GLU A 1056 42.14 -5.61 -1.82
CA GLU A 1056 41.77 -4.19 -1.66
C GLU A 1056 41.69 -3.71 -0.21
N ARG A 1057 41.31 -4.57 0.75
CA ARG A 1057 41.16 -4.17 2.17
C ARG A 1057 42.47 -3.70 2.79
N GLN A 1058 43.61 -4.24 2.34
CA GLN A 1058 44.96 -3.79 2.72
C GLN A 1058 45.27 -2.35 2.26
N ILE A 1059 44.58 -1.84 1.23
CA ILE A 1059 44.74 -0.47 0.71
C ILE A 1059 43.80 0.51 1.46
N TYR A 1060 42.61 0.05 1.87
CA TYR A 1060 41.58 0.91 2.47
C TYR A 1060 41.74 1.17 3.99
N GLU A 1061 42.39 0.28 4.75
CA GLU A 1061 42.65 0.51 6.18
C GLU A 1061 43.56 1.71 6.44
N ILE A 1062 44.43 2.06 5.47
CA ILE A 1062 45.32 3.23 5.53
C ILE A 1062 44.54 4.53 5.30
N THR A 1063 43.55 4.53 4.41
CA THR A 1063 42.80 5.74 4.00
C THR A 1063 41.61 6.07 4.91
N SER A 1064 41.06 5.09 5.63
CA SER A 1064 39.81 5.29 6.40
C SER A 1064 39.98 5.94 7.79
N ARG A 1065 41.20 6.01 8.35
CA ARG A 1065 41.46 6.77 9.60
C ARG A 1065 41.40 8.28 9.40
N LEU A 1066 41.84 8.77 8.24
CA LEU A 1066 41.92 10.20 7.90
C LEU A 1066 40.56 10.86 7.58
N ARG A 1067 39.49 10.10 7.41
CA ARG A 1067 38.25 10.57 6.76
C ARG A 1067 36.99 10.56 7.65
N ARG A 1068 37.15 10.43 8.98
CA ARG A 1068 36.05 10.28 9.95
C ARG A 1068 35.93 11.38 11.01
N SER A 1069 36.61 12.51 10.85
CA SER A 1069 36.32 13.72 11.64
C SER A 1069 35.36 14.63 10.84
N PRO A 1070 34.22 15.08 11.41
CA PRO A 1070 33.11 15.63 10.61
C PRO A 1070 33.15 17.17 10.42
N ASP A 1071 34.18 17.85 10.91
CA ASP A 1071 34.32 19.31 10.79
C ASP A 1071 35.73 19.69 10.31
N MET A 1072 35.80 20.59 9.33
CA MET A 1072 37.04 21.11 8.76
C MET A 1072 37.89 21.83 9.81
N THR A 1073 37.25 22.48 10.78
CA THR A 1073 37.91 23.16 11.90
C THR A 1073 38.57 22.13 12.82
N THR A 1074 37.84 21.07 13.17
CA THR A 1074 38.33 19.95 13.98
C THR A 1074 39.45 19.17 13.26
N ILE A 1075 39.37 18.96 11.95
CA ILE A 1075 40.47 18.34 11.16
C ILE A 1075 41.74 19.20 11.22
N LEU A 1076 41.61 20.52 11.04
CA LEU A 1076 42.74 21.45 11.12
C LEU A 1076 43.29 21.60 12.54
N GLN A 1077 42.43 21.46 13.57
CA GLN A 1077 42.83 21.43 14.98
C GLN A 1077 43.55 20.15 15.33
N THR A 1078 43.01 18.96 15.03
CA THR A 1078 43.70 17.68 15.29
C THR A 1078 45.03 17.58 14.53
N ALA A 1079 45.10 18.09 13.29
CA ALA A 1079 46.36 18.18 12.55
C ALA A 1079 47.35 19.14 13.22
N ALA A 1080 46.90 20.28 13.75
CA ALA A 1080 47.75 21.23 14.47
C ALA A 1080 48.20 20.72 15.86
N ASP A 1081 47.34 19.99 16.58
CA ASP A 1081 47.64 19.37 17.87
C ASP A 1081 48.62 18.20 17.73
N GLU A 1082 48.38 17.25 16.81
CA GLU A 1082 49.31 16.13 16.59
C GLU A 1082 50.65 16.61 16.03
N LEU A 1083 50.69 17.61 15.14
CA LEU A 1083 51.95 18.22 14.70
C LEU A 1083 52.65 19.01 15.82
N GLY A 1084 51.89 19.70 16.69
CA GLY A 1084 52.43 20.39 17.85
C GLY A 1084 53.07 19.43 18.87
N GLN A 1085 52.38 18.33 19.18
CA GLN A 1085 52.88 17.30 20.10
C GLN A 1085 54.03 16.46 19.51
N ALA A 1086 53.99 16.12 18.22
CA ALA A 1086 55.04 15.33 17.58
C ALA A 1086 56.34 16.13 17.35
N LEU A 1087 56.27 17.47 17.25
CA LEU A 1087 57.40 18.34 16.94
C LEU A 1087 57.83 19.26 18.11
N GLY A 1088 57.09 19.26 19.23
CA GLY A 1088 57.42 20.07 20.41
C GLY A 1088 57.39 21.58 20.14
N ALA A 1089 56.48 22.04 19.28
CA ALA A 1089 56.41 23.42 18.82
C ALA A 1089 55.26 24.20 19.49
N ASP A 1090 55.59 25.27 20.23
CA ASP A 1090 54.63 25.99 21.08
C ASP A 1090 53.46 26.67 20.33
N ARG A 1091 53.54 26.88 19.01
CA ARG A 1091 52.43 27.40 18.19
C ARG A 1091 52.46 26.86 16.74
N VAL A 1092 51.30 26.39 16.27
CA VAL A 1092 51.03 26.04 14.86
C VAL A 1092 49.87 26.91 14.35
N LEU A 1093 49.88 27.34 13.08
CA LEU A 1093 48.86 28.25 12.52
C LEU A 1093 48.59 27.95 11.04
N VAL A 1094 47.31 27.83 10.67
CA VAL A 1094 46.85 27.49 9.31
C VAL A 1094 45.85 28.55 8.80
N ARG A 1095 45.88 28.90 7.50
CA ARG A 1095 45.01 29.95 6.91
C ARG A 1095 44.59 29.65 5.47
N LEU A 1096 43.31 29.91 5.14
CA LEU A 1096 42.70 29.74 3.81
C LEU A 1096 42.21 31.10 3.23
N ARG A 1097 41.84 31.21 1.93
CA ARG A 1097 41.87 32.48 1.14
C ARG A 1097 40.69 32.74 0.18
N GLY A 1098 40.22 34.01 0.11
CA GLY A 1098 39.47 34.65 -1.00
C GLY A 1098 37.97 34.91 -0.71
N GLY A 1099 37.26 35.93 -1.21
CA GLY A 1099 37.55 37.13 -2.05
C GLY A 1099 36.31 38.09 -2.05
N GLY A 1100 36.44 39.38 -2.43
CA GLY A 1100 35.36 40.41 -2.33
C GLY A 1100 34.18 40.22 -3.33
N ILE A 1101 33.07 40.99 -3.34
CA ILE A 1101 32.72 42.38 -2.93
C ILE A 1101 31.19 42.41 -2.61
N GLY A 1102 30.53 43.29 -1.84
CA GLY A 1102 30.89 44.47 -1.01
C GLY A 1102 29.73 45.50 -0.88
N ALA A 1103 29.97 46.65 -0.20
CA ALA A 1103 29.12 47.87 -0.04
C ALA A 1103 27.96 47.92 1.00
N ALA A 1104 27.76 49.16 1.51
CA ALA A 1104 26.63 49.73 2.28
C ALA A 1104 26.57 49.61 3.84
N ALA A 1105 26.66 50.77 4.49
CA ALA A 1105 26.05 51.14 5.77
C ALA A 1105 24.76 52.00 5.47
N PRO A 1106 23.90 52.46 6.41
CA PRO A 1106 24.12 52.56 7.88
C PRO A 1106 22.87 52.37 8.80
N GLU A 1107 23.08 52.67 10.10
CA GLU A 1107 22.14 53.27 11.09
C GLU A 1107 21.11 52.48 11.96
N GLN A 1108 21.18 52.84 13.27
CA GLN A 1108 20.14 53.05 14.30
C GLN A 1108 19.45 51.90 15.12
N LYS A 1109 19.98 51.71 16.34
CA LYS A 1109 19.32 51.71 17.70
C LYS A 1109 18.03 50.92 17.99
N ALA A 1110 18.06 50.11 19.07
CA ALA A 1110 17.35 50.36 20.35
C ALA A 1110 17.66 49.31 21.47
N ALA A 1111 17.57 49.74 22.76
CA ALA A 1111 17.54 48.95 24.02
C ALA A 1111 18.74 48.00 24.33
N GLU A 1112 19.56 48.14 25.38
CA GLU A 1112 19.39 48.53 26.80
C GLU A 1112 18.34 47.65 27.55
N SER A 1113 18.69 46.56 28.23
CA SER A 1113 19.54 46.36 29.43
C SER A 1113 18.86 46.74 30.76
N GLU A 1114 18.16 45.77 31.37
CA GLU A 1114 17.75 45.84 32.77
C GLU A 1114 18.90 45.51 33.72
N GLU A 1115 19.55 46.53 34.27
CA GLU A 1115 20.16 46.39 35.61
C GLU A 1115 20.18 47.73 36.35
N ALA A 1116 20.07 47.67 37.68
CA ALA A 1116 20.31 48.78 38.61
C ALA A 1116 19.39 50.04 38.54
N ARG A 1117 18.07 49.88 38.72
CA ARG A 1117 17.26 50.97 39.31
C ARG A 1117 16.13 50.56 40.27
N ALA A 1118 16.47 49.91 41.39
CA ALA A 1118 15.99 50.34 42.73
C ALA A 1118 16.55 49.51 43.91
N ALA A 1119 17.85 49.57 44.18
CA ALA A 1119 18.34 49.38 45.56
C ALA A 1119 18.31 50.74 46.32
N ARG A 1120 17.11 51.34 46.47
CA ARG A 1120 16.89 52.51 47.35
C ARG A 1120 16.13 52.10 48.61
N LEU A 1121 16.90 51.46 49.50
CA LEU A 1121 17.11 51.89 50.89
C LEU A 1121 15.90 52.27 51.77
N LYS A 1122 15.73 51.50 52.86
CA LYS A 1122 15.16 51.92 54.19
C LYS A 1122 13.69 52.40 54.16
N ARG A 1123 12.77 51.87 54.97
CA ARG A 1123 12.87 51.63 56.42
C ARG A 1123 11.52 51.15 56.98
N SER A 1124 11.59 50.42 58.11
CA SER A 1124 10.65 50.52 59.25
C SER A 1124 9.22 49.93 59.18
N ARG A 1125 9.09 48.80 59.90
CA ARG A 1125 7.99 48.42 60.82
C ARG A 1125 6.62 47.99 60.26
N GLU A 1126 6.31 46.74 60.60
CA GLU A 1126 5.09 46.28 61.30
C GLU A 1126 4.02 47.35 61.62
N SER A 1127 2.86 47.21 60.98
CA SER A 1127 1.55 47.19 61.63
C SER A 1127 0.63 46.25 60.84
#